data_AF-A0A290QFU8-F1
#
_entry.id   AF-A0A290QFU8-F1
#
_cell.length_a   1.000
_cell.length_b   1.000
_cell.length_c   1.000
_cell.angle_alpha   90.00
_cell.angle_beta   90.00
_cell.angle_gamma   90.00
#
_symmetry.space_group_name_H-M   'P 1'
#
loop_
_entity.id
_entity.type
_entity.pdbx_description
1 polymer ?
#
loop_
_entity_poly.entity_id
_entity_poly.type
_entity_poly.pdbx_seq_one_letter_code
_entity_poly.pdbx_strand_id
1 'polypeptide(L)'
;MSATDSTGYFIELGENNLIIARTNLSQRPRTVDELREVWLGDAAAVDGLIGEIKPTGSTGKAVTLLRLKPRASFLADSAQAQKIKTPIAVEEFLKESLGAENVPANWAWAASKDGRLPENGAQWVLDATPVSATDEALAKIKAWSFELLRSESAPLSLAGALATAVRTAQAGVPVLFCDVAEARTHLYLITAQGISAHTTAEAGFDALAGSTQEALGLKFRGSAARLLFNETYDFADSAAKIVEPLASGIKNSLPSLGAVAPASIVCGGILAKQAWITQALASALGLKPFAPDTAALASTLGLSFGGNVKADTVAPSWLGVLGAVAAYDQRTPGAATPWHSALTGTPVAAPPFVPAIAPEPPKPAVVITPPAKPAEPAKPVVPAIKPAEPAPAAKPAAVITPPAKPAEPAKAAAPAAAKPAQPATPVAKPADPKAQGKQPDSKAAPVIAKPAPAPAQKGPAKPEPTKPSPAPAPSTKPALAPVPSAARPATPAPFPKKKSNTPIIIAVAAAVVIAIVAFFVVSGGNKAKIEADRLAEVERRAAEEAAARRQDAEKAKANEERLKKEADEARQKALADAEALRLQSEQNLKSTTERLLNARGGFSIATEPAGASISLGDRAPRTSPVTWNDLRLGRYDITISLNGYDSEQRSVEIKDSAITDLGVVALKRQVGSVDLNSDPAGLAYEIKPSGSLFVNAGDVRTGQTPAKVEDLPVGSYQVSISRANWPAYTSTVNIERNGTARVQGTFVGGSVTITSSPSGATVLRDNQSQVGVTPLTINDLIPGTVTYTVTQRGMDPVPLTGKIEPGKTLALNATLLDSDRVMKLTELDERPVQITIVEPELTSAQQADGGSVLISLTVGKDGVPSDLKVDQASNPNLGRVCLTAAAKWRFKPGTIKGKPVRSRVSIPFKFQPQS
;
A
#
# COMPACT_ATOMS: atom_id res chain seq x y z
N MET A 1 -20.07 11.11 -33.14
CA MET A 1 -19.17 11.32 -31.98
C MET A 1 -18.76 12.77 -31.95
N SER A 2 -18.86 13.44 -30.80
CA SER A 2 -18.27 14.78 -30.59
C SER A 2 -16.76 14.67 -30.38
N ALA A 3 -16.04 15.79 -30.49
CA ALA A 3 -14.58 15.80 -30.25
C ALA A 3 -14.21 15.26 -28.85
N THR A 4 -15.02 15.58 -27.84
CA THR A 4 -14.88 15.10 -26.44
C THR A 4 -14.88 13.57 -26.29
N ASP A 5 -15.52 12.83 -27.19
CA ASP A 5 -15.62 11.37 -27.12
C ASP A 5 -14.29 10.66 -27.47
N SER A 6 -13.36 11.41 -28.09
CA SER A 6 -12.08 10.94 -28.62
C SER A 6 -10.86 11.32 -27.78
N THR A 7 -11.02 12.09 -26.70
CA THR A 7 -9.92 12.48 -25.81
C THR A 7 -9.47 11.30 -24.94
N GLY A 8 -8.17 11.03 -24.94
CA GLY A 8 -7.54 10.01 -24.10
C GLY A 8 -6.46 10.58 -23.20
N TYR A 9 -6.30 9.94 -22.04
CA TYR A 9 -5.31 10.27 -21.04
C TYR A 9 -4.40 9.07 -20.80
N PHE A 10 -3.11 9.31 -20.61
CA PHE A 10 -2.12 8.29 -20.29
C PHE A 10 -1.43 8.70 -19.00
N ILE A 11 -1.67 7.93 -17.94
CA ILE A 11 -1.35 8.33 -16.57
C ILE A 11 -0.36 7.31 -16.00
N GLU A 12 0.91 7.67 -15.85
CA GLU A 12 1.80 6.94 -14.95
C GLU A 12 1.50 7.36 -13.51
N LEU A 13 1.16 6.38 -12.67
CA LEU A 13 0.96 6.56 -11.24
C LEU A 13 2.03 5.75 -10.51
N GLY A 14 3.03 6.45 -10.00
CA GLY A 14 4.12 5.90 -9.21
C GLY A 14 3.90 6.00 -7.71
N GLU A 15 4.95 5.70 -6.95
CA GLU A 15 4.98 5.88 -5.49
C GLU A 15 4.85 7.36 -5.09
N ASN A 16 5.57 8.21 -5.84
CA ASN A 16 5.89 9.58 -5.45
C ASN A 16 5.47 10.60 -6.53
N ASN A 17 5.22 10.15 -7.76
CA ASN A 17 4.92 11.00 -8.91
C ASN A 17 3.69 10.54 -9.68
N LEU A 18 3.03 11.51 -10.31
CA LEU A 18 2.01 11.29 -11.32
C LEU A 18 2.46 12.01 -12.60
N ILE A 19 2.61 11.27 -13.70
CA ILE A 19 2.89 11.83 -15.03
C ILE A 19 1.63 11.60 -15.87
N ILE A 20 1.11 12.66 -16.49
CA ILE A 20 -0.12 12.59 -17.29
C ILE A 20 0.08 13.24 -18.66
N ALA A 21 -0.24 12.48 -19.71
CA ALA A 21 -0.34 12.97 -21.07
C ALA A 21 -1.81 13.03 -21.54
N ARG A 22 -2.12 13.99 -22.42
CA ARG A 22 -3.42 14.12 -23.11
C ARG A 22 -3.22 14.02 -24.62
N THR A 23 -4.10 13.29 -25.30
CA THR A 23 -4.03 13.07 -26.76
C THR A 23 -5.42 12.79 -27.35
N ASN A 24 -5.54 12.87 -28.68
CA ASN A 24 -6.69 12.34 -29.41
C ASN A 24 -6.50 10.85 -29.77
N LEU A 25 -7.33 9.96 -29.22
CA LEU A 25 -7.25 8.50 -29.44
C LEU A 25 -7.54 8.08 -30.89
N SER A 26 -8.32 8.88 -31.60
CA SER A 26 -8.79 8.61 -32.97
C SER A 26 -7.85 9.10 -34.07
N GLN A 27 -6.96 10.04 -33.76
CA GLN A 27 -5.98 10.57 -34.71
C GLN A 27 -4.78 9.63 -34.88
N ARG A 28 -4.22 9.54 -36.09
CA ARG A 28 -2.87 9.00 -36.35
C ARG A 28 -2.18 9.80 -37.47
N PRO A 29 -0.87 10.14 -37.36
CA PRO A 29 -0.03 10.05 -36.15
C PRO A 29 -0.64 10.83 -34.97
N ARG A 30 -0.33 10.43 -33.74
CA ARG A 30 -0.93 11.03 -32.54
C ARG A 30 -0.18 12.28 -32.12
N THR A 31 -0.92 13.36 -31.90
CA THR A 31 -0.40 14.53 -31.19
C THR A 31 -0.51 14.31 -29.67
N VAL A 32 0.57 14.56 -28.95
CA VAL A 32 0.56 14.72 -27.49
C VAL A 32 0.34 16.20 -27.21
N ASP A 33 -0.86 16.54 -26.73
CA ASP A 33 -1.34 17.92 -26.57
C ASP A 33 -0.96 18.53 -25.20
N GLU A 34 -0.81 17.66 -24.19
CA GLU A 34 -0.26 17.96 -22.87
C GLU A 34 0.63 16.79 -22.44
N LEU A 35 1.68 17.10 -21.68
CA LEU A 35 2.49 16.13 -20.93
C LEU A 35 3.04 16.87 -19.71
N ARG A 36 2.54 16.56 -18.52
CA ARG A 36 2.95 17.20 -17.25
C ARG A 36 3.16 16.18 -16.15
N GLU A 37 3.89 16.56 -15.12
CA GLU A 37 4.18 15.75 -13.93
C GLU A 37 3.89 16.54 -12.64
N VAL A 38 3.55 15.84 -11.56
CA VAL A 38 3.38 16.39 -10.21
C VAL A 38 3.84 15.39 -9.14
N TRP A 39 4.25 15.91 -7.99
CA TRP A 39 4.58 15.10 -6.79
C TRP A 39 3.29 14.73 -6.04
N LEU A 40 3.09 13.43 -5.81
CA LEU A 40 1.90 12.89 -5.13
C LEU A 40 1.79 13.29 -3.65
N GLY A 41 2.87 13.79 -3.04
CA GLY A 41 2.85 14.30 -1.67
C GLY A 41 2.18 15.67 -1.49
N ASP A 42 1.81 16.35 -2.58
CA ASP A 42 0.99 17.56 -2.57
C ASP A 42 -0.36 17.30 -3.26
N ALA A 43 -1.37 16.93 -2.46
CA ALA A 43 -2.71 16.66 -2.95
C ALA A 43 -3.38 17.87 -3.63
N ALA A 44 -3.05 19.10 -3.22
CA ALA A 44 -3.63 20.31 -3.81
C ALA A 44 -3.03 20.58 -5.21
N ALA A 45 -1.73 20.34 -5.39
CA ALA A 45 -1.09 20.37 -6.70
C ALA A 45 -1.61 19.27 -7.63
N VAL A 46 -1.88 18.06 -7.09
CA VAL A 46 -2.48 16.95 -7.84
C VAL A 46 -3.89 17.29 -8.32
N ASP A 47 -4.80 17.71 -7.42
CA ASP A 47 -6.18 18.03 -7.78
C ASP A 47 -6.25 19.24 -8.74
N GLY A 48 -5.37 20.23 -8.56
CA GLY A 48 -5.19 21.34 -9.50
C GLY A 48 -4.75 20.87 -10.90
N LEU A 49 -3.73 20.01 -10.98
CA LEU A 49 -3.26 19.43 -12.25
C LEU A 49 -4.37 18.67 -12.98
N ILE A 50 -5.11 17.82 -12.26
CA ILE A 50 -6.21 17.03 -12.83
C ILE A 50 -7.34 17.94 -13.32
N GLY A 51 -7.68 18.98 -12.57
CA GLY A 51 -8.70 19.97 -12.95
C GLY A 51 -8.33 20.83 -14.16
N GLU A 52 -7.05 21.16 -14.35
CA GLU A 52 -6.56 21.85 -15.54
C GLU A 52 -6.54 20.95 -16.79
N ILE A 53 -6.04 19.73 -16.65
CA ILE A 53 -5.81 18.82 -17.79
C ILE A 53 -7.11 18.17 -18.28
N LYS A 54 -8.06 17.89 -17.38
CA LYS A 54 -9.35 17.28 -17.68
C LYS A 54 -10.50 18.27 -17.37
N PRO A 55 -11.18 18.84 -18.38
CA PRO A 55 -12.23 19.84 -18.19
C PRO A 55 -13.34 19.43 -17.20
N THR A 56 -13.73 20.37 -16.34
CA THR A 56 -14.75 20.19 -15.30
C THR A 56 -16.04 19.58 -15.86
N GLY A 57 -16.53 18.51 -15.22
CA GLY A 57 -17.74 17.80 -15.64
C GLY A 57 -17.54 16.75 -16.73
N SER A 58 -16.32 16.55 -17.26
CA SER A 58 -16.03 15.46 -18.21
C SER A 58 -15.50 14.19 -17.53
N THR A 59 -15.90 13.04 -18.07
CA THR A 59 -15.24 11.75 -17.85
C THR A 59 -14.10 11.59 -18.86
N GLY A 60 -12.89 11.33 -18.37
CA GLY A 60 -11.71 11.13 -19.22
C GLY A 60 -11.42 9.65 -19.41
N LYS A 61 -11.15 9.18 -20.63
CA LYS A 61 -10.79 7.77 -20.88
C LYS A 61 -9.28 7.59 -20.67
N ALA A 62 -8.87 6.76 -19.71
CA ALA A 62 -7.48 6.68 -19.23
C ALA A 62 -6.83 5.31 -19.39
N VAL A 63 -5.64 5.28 -19.97
CA VAL A 63 -4.67 4.16 -19.87
C VAL A 63 -3.77 4.44 -18.67
N THR A 64 -3.57 3.48 -17.77
CA THR A 64 -2.72 3.68 -16.58
C THR A 64 -1.45 2.84 -16.63
N LEU A 65 -0.31 3.47 -16.34
CA LEU A 65 0.97 2.81 -16.16
C LEU A 65 1.26 2.81 -14.66
N LEU A 66 1.56 1.65 -14.06
CA LEU A 66 1.67 1.52 -12.60
C LEU A 66 3.12 1.25 -12.16
N ARG A 67 3.56 1.92 -11.09
CA ARG A 67 4.87 1.77 -10.41
C ARG A 67 4.67 1.84 -8.89
N LEU A 68 4.12 0.78 -8.32
CA LEU A 68 3.53 0.76 -6.96
C LEU A 68 4.35 -0.09 -5.97
N LYS A 69 3.92 -0.16 -4.71
CA LYS A 69 4.63 -0.86 -3.60
C LYS A 69 3.78 -1.90 -2.86
N PRO A 70 4.43 -2.94 -2.28
CA PRO A 70 5.77 -3.43 -2.64
C PRO A 70 5.79 -3.94 -4.09
N ARG A 71 6.96 -4.00 -4.71
CA ARG A 71 7.13 -4.50 -6.08
C ARG A 71 8.16 -5.61 -6.14
N ALA A 72 7.94 -6.55 -7.05
CA ALA A 72 8.95 -7.51 -7.47
C ALA A 72 9.11 -7.43 -8.99
N SER A 73 10.35 -7.59 -9.46
CA SER A 73 10.66 -7.63 -10.87
C SER A 73 11.79 -8.63 -11.09
N PHE A 74 11.70 -9.42 -12.16
CA PHE A 74 12.55 -10.56 -12.44
C PHE A 74 12.94 -10.59 -13.91
N LEU A 75 14.17 -11.04 -14.19
CA LEU A 75 14.62 -11.46 -15.53
C LEU A 75 14.94 -12.95 -15.47
N ALA A 76 14.40 -13.72 -16.42
CA ALA A 76 14.59 -15.17 -16.44
C ALA A 76 16.06 -15.57 -16.68
N ASP A 77 16.54 -16.56 -15.94
CA ASP A 77 17.67 -17.38 -16.37
C ASP A 77 17.24 -18.37 -17.48
N SER A 78 18.20 -19.05 -18.10
CA SER A 78 17.97 -20.00 -19.21
C SER A 78 17.12 -21.22 -18.83
N ALA A 79 17.11 -21.64 -17.56
CA ALA A 79 16.27 -22.73 -17.07
C ALA A 79 14.86 -22.25 -16.75
N GLN A 80 14.71 -21.07 -16.14
CA GLN A 80 13.43 -20.40 -15.90
C GLN A 80 12.70 -20.14 -17.23
N ALA A 81 13.39 -19.62 -18.24
CA ALA A 81 12.84 -19.43 -19.60
C ALA A 81 12.34 -20.74 -20.24
N GLN A 82 12.97 -21.87 -19.91
CA GLN A 82 12.57 -23.19 -20.42
C GLN A 82 11.47 -23.87 -19.58
N LYS A 83 11.32 -23.55 -18.28
CA LYS A 83 10.24 -24.06 -17.40
C LYS A 83 8.96 -23.24 -17.54
N ILE A 84 9.06 -21.91 -17.49
CA ILE A 84 7.94 -20.99 -17.33
C ILE A 84 7.56 -20.42 -18.72
N LYS A 85 6.50 -20.99 -19.29
CA LYS A 85 6.03 -20.74 -20.67
C LYS A 85 4.54 -20.38 -20.76
N THR A 86 3.83 -20.31 -19.64
CA THR A 86 2.38 -20.04 -19.59
C THR A 86 2.04 -19.10 -18.43
N PRO A 87 0.92 -18.35 -18.49
CA PRO A 87 0.43 -17.53 -17.37
C PRO A 87 0.28 -18.29 -16.05
N ILE A 88 -0.14 -19.56 -16.11
CA ILE A 88 -0.30 -20.42 -14.93
C ILE A 88 1.06 -20.69 -14.28
N ALA A 89 2.08 -21.02 -15.07
CA ALA A 89 3.44 -21.22 -14.57
C ALA A 89 4.08 -19.92 -14.04
N VAL A 90 3.69 -18.75 -14.57
CA VAL A 90 4.09 -17.43 -14.03
C VAL A 90 3.44 -17.20 -12.67
N GLU A 91 2.14 -17.50 -12.50
CA GLU A 91 1.48 -17.41 -11.20
C GLU A 91 2.07 -18.36 -10.16
N GLU A 92 2.38 -19.60 -10.54
CA GLU A 92 3.05 -20.57 -9.66
C GLU A 92 4.42 -20.05 -9.21
N PHE A 93 5.24 -19.58 -10.16
CA PHE A 93 6.53 -18.96 -9.88
C PHE A 93 6.42 -17.74 -8.94
N LEU A 94 5.40 -16.89 -9.09
CA LEU A 94 5.17 -15.75 -8.21
C LEU A 94 4.72 -16.19 -6.80
N LYS A 95 3.88 -17.24 -6.69
CA LYS A 95 3.49 -17.84 -5.40
C LYS A 95 4.70 -18.44 -4.67
N GLU A 96 5.62 -19.08 -5.40
CA GLU A 96 6.91 -19.58 -4.88
C GLU A 96 7.85 -18.43 -4.47
N SER A 97 7.95 -17.37 -5.27
CA SER A 97 8.99 -16.35 -5.14
C SER A 97 8.66 -15.16 -4.22
N LEU A 98 7.38 -14.83 -4.03
CA LEU A 98 6.97 -13.62 -3.30
C LEU A 98 6.58 -13.86 -1.83
N GLY A 99 6.27 -15.11 -1.47
CA GLY A 99 5.71 -15.44 -0.15
C GLY A 99 4.26 -14.98 0.04
N ALA A 100 3.62 -15.47 1.10
CA ALA A 100 2.17 -15.34 1.30
C ALA A 100 1.67 -13.89 1.46
N GLU A 101 2.49 -12.97 1.97
CA GLU A 101 2.11 -11.57 2.22
C GLU A 101 2.00 -10.72 0.95
N ASN A 102 2.62 -11.17 -0.14
CA ASN A 102 2.74 -10.43 -1.41
C ASN A 102 1.86 -11.03 -2.53
N VAL A 103 0.99 -11.99 -2.21
CA VAL A 103 0.05 -12.62 -3.17
C VAL A 103 -1.40 -12.52 -2.68
N PRO A 104 -2.40 -12.40 -3.57
CA PRO A 104 -2.28 -12.35 -5.03
C PRO A 104 -1.65 -11.05 -5.56
N ALA A 105 -0.98 -11.17 -6.70
CA ALA A 105 -0.32 -10.06 -7.39
C ALA A 105 -0.81 -9.98 -8.84
N ASN A 106 -1.02 -8.74 -9.30
CA ASN A 106 -1.19 -8.41 -10.72
C ASN A 106 0.19 -8.24 -11.35
N TRP A 107 0.37 -8.74 -12.57
CA TRP A 107 1.69 -8.83 -13.18
C TRP A 107 1.67 -8.63 -14.70
N ALA A 108 2.79 -8.18 -15.25
CA ALA A 108 3.03 -8.01 -16.68
C ALA A 108 4.28 -8.80 -17.09
N TRP A 109 4.16 -9.61 -18.14
CA TRP A 109 5.16 -10.57 -18.60
C TRP A 109 5.48 -10.30 -20.07
N ALA A 110 6.77 -10.19 -20.40
CA ALA A 110 7.24 -9.75 -21.71
C ALA A 110 8.59 -10.38 -22.08
N ALA A 111 8.87 -10.57 -23.36
CA ALA A 111 10.16 -11.05 -23.84
C ALA A 111 11.22 -9.97 -23.60
N SER A 112 12.34 -10.32 -22.96
CA SER A 112 13.37 -9.34 -22.59
C SER A 112 13.95 -8.60 -23.81
N LYS A 113 13.96 -9.27 -24.97
CA LYS A 113 14.49 -8.79 -26.24
C LYS A 113 13.70 -7.65 -26.88
N ASP A 114 12.38 -7.78 -26.95
CA ASP A 114 11.53 -6.90 -27.76
C ASP A 114 10.18 -6.54 -27.13
N GLY A 115 9.90 -7.01 -25.91
CA GLY A 115 8.70 -6.69 -25.15
C GLY A 115 7.43 -7.40 -25.61
N ARG A 116 7.49 -8.33 -26.58
CA ARG A 116 6.32 -9.13 -27.00
C ARG A 116 5.94 -10.17 -25.94
N LEU A 117 4.84 -10.88 -26.14
CA LEU A 117 4.57 -12.11 -25.36
C LEU A 117 5.72 -13.12 -25.58
N PRO A 118 6.31 -13.71 -24.52
CA PRO A 118 7.41 -14.66 -24.66
C PRO A 118 7.06 -15.91 -25.48
N GLU A 119 7.88 -16.19 -26.49
CA GLU A 119 7.84 -17.45 -27.23
C GLU A 119 8.59 -18.57 -26.48
N ASN A 120 8.35 -19.83 -26.85
CA ASN A 120 8.83 -21.01 -26.11
C ASN A 120 10.35 -21.02 -25.88
N GLY A 121 10.77 -20.76 -24.65
CA GLY A 121 12.20 -20.79 -24.26
C GLY A 121 12.93 -19.46 -24.45
N ALA A 122 12.25 -18.40 -24.92
CA ALA A 122 12.81 -17.06 -24.96
C ALA A 122 12.97 -16.49 -23.54
N GLN A 123 14.04 -15.73 -23.32
CA GLN A 123 14.22 -15.01 -22.06
C GLN A 123 13.11 -13.96 -21.90
N TRP A 124 12.55 -13.89 -20.70
CA TRP A 124 11.46 -12.98 -20.36
C TRP A 124 11.81 -12.12 -19.14
N VAL A 125 11.18 -10.95 -19.09
CA VAL A 125 11.09 -10.08 -17.92
C VAL A 125 9.67 -10.16 -17.37
N LEU A 126 9.55 -10.08 -16.04
CA LEU A 126 8.28 -10.15 -15.32
C LEU A 126 8.27 -9.05 -14.25
N ASP A 127 7.25 -8.21 -14.26
CA ASP A 127 7.02 -7.18 -13.24
C ASP A 127 5.70 -7.47 -12.51
N ALA A 128 5.72 -7.44 -11.17
CA ALA A 128 4.62 -7.90 -10.33
C ALA A 128 4.37 -6.96 -9.13
N THR A 129 3.09 -6.68 -8.87
CA THR A 129 2.59 -5.75 -7.86
C THR A 129 1.37 -6.38 -7.14
N PRO A 130 1.24 -6.31 -5.81
CA PRO A 130 0.07 -6.83 -5.10
C PRO A 130 -1.26 -6.29 -5.64
N VAL A 131 -2.30 -7.12 -5.59
CA VAL A 131 -3.67 -6.74 -5.98
C VAL A 131 -4.15 -5.54 -5.16
N SER A 132 -3.89 -5.52 -3.84
CA SER A 132 -4.26 -4.43 -2.93
C SER A 132 -3.71 -3.06 -3.35
N ALA A 133 -2.41 -3.00 -3.69
CA ALA A 133 -1.77 -1.77 -4.16
C ALA A 133 -2.35 -1.32 -5.51
N THR A 134 -2.64 -2.29 -6.40
CA THR A 134 -3.30 -2.02 -7.68
C THR A 134 -4.70 -1.45 -7.48
N ASP A 135 -5.51 -2.04 -6.62
CA ASP A 135 -6.88 -1.60 -6.34
C ASP A 135 -6.92 -0.19 -5.73
N GLU A 136 -5.98 0.15 -4.83
CA GLU A 136 -5.84 1.50 -4.29
C GLU A 136 -5.49 2.53 -5.39
N ALA A 137 -4.54 2.18 -6.26
CA ALA A 137 -4.16 3.01 -7.40
C ALA A 137 -5.33 3.23 -8.37
N LEU A 138 -6.06 2.17 -8.72
CA LEU A 138 -7.22 2.26 -9.62
C LEU A 138 -8.43 2.93 -8.95
N ALA A 139 -8.54 2.91 -7.63
CA ALA A 139 -9.53 3.70 -6.89
C ALA A 139 -9.25 5.21 -7.00
N LYS A 140 -7.99 5.65 -6.91
CA LYS A 140 -7.59 7.06 -7.10
C LYS A 140 -7.93 7.56 -8.52
N ILE A 141 -7.61 6.76 -9.54
CA ILE A 141 -7.93 7.04 -10.95
C ILE A 141 -9.45 7.19 -11.16
N LYS A 142 -10.26 6.32 -10.54
CA LYS A 142 -11.73 6.40 -10.55
C LYS A 142 -12.25 7.63 -9.79
N ALA A 143 -11.64 7.99 -8.66
CA ALA A 143 -12.03 9.16 -7.87
C ALA A 143 -11.83 10.48 -8.64
N TRP A 144 -10.72 10.61 -9.38
CA TRP A 144 -10.50 11.69 -10.36
C TRP A 144 -11.47 11.63 -11.58
N SER A 145 -12.43 10.71 -11.58
CA SER A 145 -13.45 10.52 -12.61
C SER A 145 -12.85 10.29 -14.01
N PHE A 146 -11.89 9.36 -14.06
CA PHE A 146 -11.45 8.73 -15.29
C PHE A 146 -12.11 7.34 -15.47
N GLU A 147 -12.53 7.05 -16.69
CA GLU A 147 -12.94 5.73 -17.16
C GLU A 147 -11.66 4.93 -17.49
N LEU A 148 -11.43 3.81 -16.80
CA LEU A 148 -10.22 3.00 -17.00
C LEU A 148 -10.32 2.15 -18.27
N LEU A 149 -9.42 2.40 -19.23
CA LEU A 149 -9.30 1.67 -20.48
C LEU A 149 -8.48 0.39 -20.35
N ARG A 150 -7.35 0.45 -19.62
CA ARG A 150 -6.45 -0.66 -19.27
C ARG A 150 -5.39 -0.21 -18.28
N SER A 151 -4.69 -1.17 -17.66
CA SER A 151 -3.50 -0.91 -16.85
C SER A 151 -2.30 -1.74 -17.30
N GLU A 152 -1.09 -1.20 -17.18
CA GLU A 152 0.17 -1.82 -17.60
C GLU A 152 1.34 -1.46 -16.66
N SER A 153 2.48 -2.17 -16.77
CA SER A 153 3.67 -1.88 -15.96
C SER A 153 4.43 -0.67 -16.50
N ALA A 154 4.54 0.40 -15.71
CA ALA A 154 5.35 1.57 -16.07
C ALA A 154 6.87 1.27 -16.14
N PRO A 155 7.45 0.43 -15.26
CA PRO A 155 8.81 -0.10 -15.44
C PRO A 155 9.08 -0.70 -16.82
N LEU A 156 8.21 -1.58 -17.31
CA LEU A 156 8.39 -2.23 -18.62
C LEU A 156 8.14 -1.28 -19.78
N SER A 157 7.12 -0.42 -19.68
CA SER A 157 6.83 0.63 -20.66
C SER A 157 8.02 1.58 -20.86
N LEU A 158 8.65 2.02 -19.76
CA LEU A 158 9.84 2.86 -19.81
C LEU A 158 11.06 2.09 -20.37
N ALA A 159 11.29 0.84 -19.95
CA ALA A 159 12.36 0.01 -20.51
C ALA A 159 12.24 -0.18 -22.03
N GLY A 160 11.01 -0.34 -22.55
CA GLY A 160 10.72 -0.44 -23.98
C GLY A 160 10.97 0.84 -24.77
N ALA A 161 10.57 1.98 -24.21
CA ALA A 161 10.85 3.30 -24.78
C ALA A 161 12.36 3.58 -24.80
N LEU A 162 13.08 3.26 -23.72
CA LEU A 162 14.54 3.37 -23.64
C LEU A 162 15.25 2.45 -24.65
N ALA A 163 14.85 1.18 -24.76
CA ALA A 163 15.41 0.27 -25.77
C ALA A 163 15.19 0.77 -27.20
N THR A 164 14.08 1.48 -27.44
CA THR A 164 13.80 2.12 -28.74
C THR A 164 14.67 3.35 -28.96
N ALA A 165 14.84 4.20 -27.95
CA ALA A 165 15.75 5.34 -27.98
C ALA A 165 17.22 4.92 -28.24
N VAL A 166 17.67 3.82 -27.62
CA VAL A 166 18.99 3.24 -27.84
C VAL A 166 19.15 2.69 -29.26
N ARG A 167 18.11 2.06 -29.84
CA ARG A 167 18.11 1.64 -31.27
C ARG A 167 18.22 2.82 -32.24
N THR A 168 17.61 3.97 -31.92
CA THR A 168 17.66 5.17 -32.77
C THR A 168 18.92 6.01 -32.60
N ALA A 169 19.66 5.84 -31.50
CA ALA A 169 20.89 6.57 -31.25
C ALA A 169 22.06 6.00 -32.06
N GLN A 170 22.81 6.85 -32.78
CA GLN A 170 23.89 6.47 -33.70
C GLN A 170 24.99 5.57 -33.10
N ALA A 171 25.14 5.55 -31.77
CA ALA A 171 26.15 4.77 -31.07
C ALA A 171 25.61 3.52 -30.34
N GLY A 172 24.28 3.29 -30.28
CA GLY A 172 23.67 2.07 -29.73
C GLY A 172 24.02 1.71 -28.27
N VAL A 173 24.52 2.68 -27.49
CA VAL A 173 25.27 2.40 -26.25
C VAL A 173 24.36 1.92 -25.10
N PRO A 174 24.77 0.90 -24.31
CA PRO A 174 23.97 0.42 -23.18
C PRO A 174 23.69 1.49 -22.10
N VAL A 175 22.46 1.47 -21.61
CA VAL A 175 21.91 2.40 -20.61
C VAL A 175 21.55 1.62 -19.35
N LEU A 176 22.00 2.09 -18.19
CA LEU A 176 21.53 1.64 -16.89
C LEU A 176 20.21 2.34 -16.58
N PHE A 177 19.11 1.58 -16.55
CA PHE A 177 17.84 2.05 -16.03
C PHE A 177 17.76 1.72 -14.53
N CYS A 178 17.86 2.76 -13.70
CA CYS A 178 17.73 2.71 -12.25
C CYS A 178 16.29 3.03 -11.85
N ASP A 179 15.47 2.01 -11.62
CA ASP A 179 14.09 2.18 -11.20
C ASP A 179 14.03 2.25 -9.66
N VAL A 180 14.08 3.48 -9.14
CA VAL A 180 14.26 3.78 -7.72
C VAL A 180 12.91 3.65 -7.02
N ALA A 181 12.78 2.60 -6.21
CA ALA A 181 11.68 2.42 -5.27
C ALA A 181 12.10 2.87 -3.86
N GLU A 182 11.27 2.58 -2.86
CA GLU A 182 11.52 2.92 -1.45
C GLU A 182 12.81 2.32 -0.87
N ALA A 183 12.78 1.03 -0.52
CA ALA A 183 13.88 0.35 0.18
C ALA A 183 15.00 -0.11 -0.76
N ARG A 184 14.70 -0.24 -2.06
CA ARG A 184 15.59 -0.82 -3.07
C ARG A 184 15.43 -0.15 -4.43
N THR A 185 16.40 -0.34 -5.30
CA THR A 185 16.41 0.12 -6.69
C THR A 185 16.55 -1.09 -7.60
N HIS A 186 15.65 -1.23 -8.58
CA HIS A 186 15.79 -2.26 -9.61
C HIS A 186 16.67 -1.72 -10.73
N LEU A 187 17.67 -2.49 -11.13
CA LEU A 187 18.67 -2.10 -12.12
C LEU A 187 18.48 -2.96 -13.36
N TYR A 188 18.16 -2.32 -14.49
CA TYR A 188 18.03 -3.01 -15.78
C TYR A 188 19.12 -2.49 -16.73
N LEU A 189 19.82 -3.41 -17.39
CA LEU A 189 20.77 -3.06 -18.45
C LEU A 189 20.04 -3.06 -19.80
N ILE A 190 19.70 -1.85 -20.27
CA ILE A 190 18.97 -1.62 -21.51
C ILE A 190 19.97 -1.51 -22.68
N THR A 191 19.65 -2.20 -23.77
CA THR A 191 20.44 -2.27 -25.00
C THR A 191 19.55 -2.03 -26.22
N ALA A 192 20.14 -1.92 -27.42
CA ALA A 192 19.39 -1.93 -28.67
C ALA A 192 18.56 -3.22 -28.83
N GLN A 193 18.99 -4.31 -28.19
CA GLN A 193 18.36 -5.62 -28.15
C GLN A 193 17.45 -5.83 -26.92
N GLY A 194 17.01 -4.77 -26.23
CA GLY A 194 16.10 -4.87 -25.08
C GLY A 194 16.82 -4.94 -23.72
N ILE A 195 16.16 -5.53 -22.72
CA ILE A 195 16.74 -5.80 -21.40
C ILE A 195 17.70 -6.99 -21.53
N SER A 196 18.97 -6.78 -21.20
CA SER A 196 20.02 -7.82 -21.27
C SER A 196 20.40 -8.40 -19.91
N ALA A 197 20.22 -7.63 -18.83
CA ALA A 197 20.47 -8.05 -17.45
C ALA A 197 19.57 -7.29 -16.46
N HIS A 198 19.34 -7.88 -15.29
CA HIS A 198 18.59 -7.28 -14.18
C HIS A 198 19.22 -7.66 -12.84
N THR A 199 19.21 -6.74 -11.87
CA THR A 199 19.54 -7.01 -10.46
C THR A 199 18.85 -5.99 -9.54
N THR A 200 18.98 -6.12 -8.22
CA THR A 200 18.55 -5.10 -7.25
C THR A 200 19.74 -4.55 -6.46
N ALA A 201 19.63 -3.28 -6.08
CA ALA A 201 20.43 -2.67 -5.02
C ALA A 201 19.53 -2.43 -3.82
N GLU A 202 19.94 -2.86 -2.62
CA GLU A 202 19.19 -2.65 -1.37
C GLU A 202 19.40 -1.23 -0.80
N ALA A 203 19.19 -0.25 -1.67
CA ALA A 203 19.07 1.17 -1.37
C ALA A 203 18.09 1.81 -2.37
N GLY A 204 17.31 2.78 -1.90
CA GLY A 204 16.34 3.52 -2.70
C GLY A 204 16.06 4.89 -2.10
N PHE A 205 14.85 5.42 -2.31
CA PHE A 205 14.42 6.69 -1.69
C PHE A 205 14.53 6.71 -0.16
N ASP A 206 14.44 5.55 0.51
CA ASP A 206 14.65 5.45 1.96
C ASP A 206 16.05 5.88 2.38
N ALA A 207 17.05 5.52 1.56
CA ALA A 207 18.44 5.89 1.79
C ALA A 207 18.67 7.37 1.48
N LEU A 208 18.10 7.88 0.38
CA LEU A 208 18.13 9.30 0.01
C LEU A 208 17.50 10.20 1.08
N ALA A 209 16.40 9.79 1.69
CA ALA A 209 15.76 10.54 2.77
C ALA A 209 16.64 10.59 4.04
N GLY A 210 17.32 9.50 4.38
CA GLY A 210 18.27 9.43 5.49
C GLY A 210 19.51 10.31 5.26
N SER A 211 20.16 10.17 4.11
CA SER A 211 21.33 10.98 3.75
C SER A 211 21.00 12.47 3.60
N THR A 212 19.79 12.82 3.13
CA THR A 212 19.30 14.22 3.13
C THR A 212 19.14 14.75 4.55
N GLN A 213 18.64 13.93 5.48
CA GLN A 213 18.54 14.30 6.88
C GLN A 213 19.93 14.57 7.49
N GLU A 214 20.92 13.71 7.20
CA GLU A 214 22.30 13.84 7.68
C GLU A 214 23.14 14.90 6.95
N ALA A 215 22.82 15.20 5.69
CA ALA A 215 23.47 16.25 4.92
C ALA A 215 23.06 17.63 5.42
N LEU A 216 21.77 17.83 5.67
CA LEU A 216 21.17 19.13 5.99
C LEU A 216 20.87 19.33 7.49
N GLY A 217 21.27 18.39 8.35
CA GLY A 217 21.12 18.49 9.82
C GLY A 217 19.65 18.49 10.29
N LEU A 218 18.75 17.85 9.54
CA LEU A 218 17.31 17.93 9.78
C LEU A 218 16.89 17.05 10.97
N LYS A 219 15.99 17.57 11.82
CA LYS A 219 15.53 16.85 13.03
C LYS A 219 14.68 15.61 12.74
N PHE A 220 13.98 15.59 11.60
CA PHE A 220 13.01 14.55 11.26
C PHE A 220 13.21 14.07 9.82
N ARG A 221 13.20 12.74 9.65
CA ARG A 221 13.33 12.09 8.34
C ARG A 221 12.22 12.48 7.37
N GLY A 222 10.98 12.60 7.85
CA GLY A 222 9.85 13.03 7.03
C GLY A 222 10.02 14.43 6.43
N SER A 223 10.71 15.34 7.14
CA SER A 223 11.06 16.66 6.59
C SER A 223 12.10 16.55 5.48
N ALA A 224 13.10 15.68 5.62
CA ALA A 224 14.10 15.42 4.59
C ALA A 224 13.47 14.76 3.34
N ALA A 225 12.60 13.76 3.55
CA ALA A 225 11.84 13.10 2.49
C ALA A 225 10.95 14.06 1.70
N ARG A 226 10.28 15.03 2.35
CA ARG A 226 9.53 16.09 1.65
C ARG A 226 10.44 17.09 0.94
N LEU A 227 11.56 17.47 1.55
CA LEU A 227 12.47 18.48 0.99
C LEU A 227 13.09 18.01 -0.34
N LEU A 228 13.39 16.71 -0.49
CA LEU A 228 13.86 16.12 -1.75
C LEU A 228 12.97 16.47 -2.96
N PHE A 229 11.66 16.60 -2.76
CA PHE A 229 10.69 16.88 -3.81
C PHE A 229 10.32 18.36 -3.94
N ASN A 230 10.93 19.23 -3.13
CA ASN A 230 10.74 20.68 -3.25
C ASN A 230 11.40 21.21 -4.54
N GLU A 231 10.66 21.96 -5.37
CA GLU A 231 11.16 22.45 -6.65
C GLU A 231 12.11 23.67 -6.55
N THR A 232 12.20 24.30 -5.36
CA THR A 232 12.90 25.58 -5.16
C THR A 232 14.14 25.46 -4.27
N TYR A 233 14.39 24.29 -3.67
CA TYR A 233 15.56 24.06 -2.83
C TYR A 233 16.73 23.59 -3.68
N ASP A 234 17.83 24.33 -3.66
CA ASP A 234 19.06 23.92 -4.33
C ASP A 234 19.82 22.90 -3.47
N PHE A 235 20.14 21.77 -4.08
CA PHE A 235 20.87 20.67 -3.46
C PHE A 235 22.35 20.61 -3.88
N ALA A 236 22.84 21.49 -4.76
CA ALA A 236 24.15 21.37 -5.42
C ALA A 236 25.31 21.00 -4.48
N ASP A 237 25.53 21.76 -3.40
CA ASP A 237 26.61 21.53 -2.42
C ASP A 237 26.47 20.21 -1.63
N SER A 238 25.24 19.69 -1.50
CA SER A 238 24.93 18.47 -0.75
C SER A 238 24.69 17.24 -1.63
N ALA A 239 24.50 17.41 -2.94
CA ALA A 239 23.97 16.39 -3.84
C ALA A 239 24.80 15.09 -3.81
N ALA A 240 26.13 15.20 -3.82
CA ALA A 240 27.04 14.05 -3.72
C ALA A 240 26.85 13.28 -2.40
N LYS A 241 26.81 13.97 -1.25
CA LYS A 241 26.57 13.35 0.07
C LYS A 241 25.19 12.70 0.15
N ILE A 242 24.19 13.30 -0.50
CA ILE A 242 22.82 12.77 -0.50
C ILE A 242 22.73 11.49 -1.33
N VAL A 243 23.29 11.45 -2.54
CA VAL A 243 23.20 10.24 -3.38
C VAL A 243 24.13 9.11 -2.96
N GLU A 244 25.18 9.38 -2.17
CA GLU A 244 26.24 8.40 -1.87
C GLU A 244 25.74 7.01 -1.40
N PRO A 245 24.80 6.86 -0.45
CA PRO A 245 24.34 5.52 -0.05
C PRO A 245 23.66 4.74 -1.20
N LEU A 246 22.94 5.46 -2.07
CA LEU A 246 22.32 4.88 -3.27
C LEU A 246 23.37 4.59 -4.35
N ALA A 247 24.33 5.50 -4.57
CA ALA A 247 25.45 5.29 -5.48
C ALA A 247 26.30 4.07 -5.09
N SER A 248 26.69 3.96 -3.82
CA SER A 248 27.39 2.80 -3.26
C SER A 248 26.55 1.52 -3.37
N GLY A 249 25.26 1.56 -3.06
CA GLY A 249 24.35 0.42 -3.25
C GLY A 249 24.31 -0.07 -4.70
N ILE A 250 24.12 0.85 -5.66
CA ILE A 250 24.12 0.54 -7.09
C ILE A 250 25.49 -0.01 -7.52
N LYS A 251 26.58 0.65 -7.15
CA LYS A 251 27.96 0.29 -7.49
C LYS A 251 28.34 -1.11 -7.03
N ASN A 252 27.89 -1.53 -5.85
CA ASN A 252 28.07 -2.88 -5.33
C ASN A 252 27.26 -3.93 -6.11
N SER A 253 26.11 -3.53 -6.69
CA SER A 253 25.26 -4.40 -7.51
C SER A 253 25.64 -4.45 -8.99
N LEU A 254 26.33 -3.45 -9.53
CA LEU A 254 26.72 -3.39 -10.96
C LEU A 254 27.42 -4.66 -11.50
N PRO A 255 28.34 -5.33 -10.78
CA PRO A 255 28.97 -6.56 -11.27
C PRO A 255 27.97 -7.69 -11.60
N SER A 256 26.80 -7.71 -10.95
CA SER A 256 25.74 -8.69 -11.19
C SER A 256 25.01 -8.49 -12.53
N LEU A 257 25.20 -7.37 -13.21
CA LEU A 257 24.67 -7.13 -14.56
C LEU A 257 25.54 -7.78 -15.67
N GLY A 258 26.66 -8.41 -15.30
CA GLY A 258 27.53 -9.13 -16.22
C GLY A 258 28.56 -8.24 -16.94
N ALA A 259 29.10 -8.74 -18.06
CA ALA A 259 30.28 -8.17 -18.70
C ALA A 259 30.03 -6.89 -19.53
N VAL A 260 28.78 -6.53 -19.81
CA VAL A 260 28.44 -5.34 -20.62
C VAL A 260 28.24 -4.14 -19.69
N ALA A 261 29.25 -3.27 -19.60
CA ALA A 261 29.16 -2.06 -18.80
C ALA A 261 28.17 -1.04 -19.43
N PRO A 262 27.29 -0.40 -18.64
CA PRO A 262 26.53 0.76 -19.10
C PRO A 262 27.47 1.97 -19.28
N ALA A 263 27.15 2.85 -20.23
CA ALA A 263 27.87 4.13 -20.39
C ALA A 263 27.05 5.34 -19.91
N SER A 264 25.73 5.15 -19.75
CA SER A 264 24.82 6.20 -19.29
C SER A 264 23.75 5.65 -18.35
N ILE A 265 23.11 6.54 -17.59
CA ILE A 265 22.12 6.23 -16.56
C ILE A 265 20.84 7.07 -16.73
N VAL A 266 19.70 6.46 -16.48
CA VAL A 266 18.38 7.11 -16.36
C VAL A 266 17.68 6.56 -15.12
N CYS A 267 16.99 7.41 -14.37
CA CYS A 267 16.24 7.00 -13.18
C CYS A 267 14.72 7.01 -13.43
N GLY A 268 14.03 5.96 -12.97
CA GLY A 268 12.57 5.91 -12.81
C GLY A 268 12.15 6.21 -11.38
N GLY A 269 10.90 6.59 -11.17
CA GLY A 269 10.35 7.00 -9.86
C GLY A 269 10.79 8.39 -9.38
N ILE A 270 11.78 9.00 -10.05
CA ILE A 270 12.26 10.38 -9.83
C ILE A 270 11.62 11.32 -10.86
N LEU A 271 11.09 12.46 -10.39
CA LEU A 271 10.48 13.46 -11.25
C LEU A 271 11.54 14.21 -12.08
N ALA A 272 11.11 14.82 -13.18
CA ALA A 272 11.92 15.72 -14.01
C ALA A 272 12.62 16.83 -13.21
N LYS A 273 11.96 17.36 -12.17
CA LYS A 273 12.48 18.41 -11.27
C LYS A 273 13.64 17.92 -10.40
N GLN A 274 13.67 16.64 -10.05
CA GLN A 274 14.73 15.99 -9.28
C GLN A 274 15.79 15.32 -10.20
N ALA A 275 15.91 15.75 -11.46
CA ALA A 275 16.95 15.27 -12.38
C ALA A 275 18.38 15.46 -11.85
N TRP A 276 18.61 16.37 -10.89
CA TRP A 276 19.87 16.52 -10.16
C TRP A 276 20.31 15.22 -9.45
N ILE A 277 19.36 14.37 -9.01
CA ILE A 277 19.67 13.06 -8.40
C ILE A 277 20.29 12.14 -9.46
N THR A 278 19.73 12.09 -10.67
CA THR A 278 20.29 11.33 -11.80
C THR A 278 21.67 11.86 -12.20
N GLN A 279 21.88 13.18 -12.17
CA GLN A 279 23.18 13.81 -12.48
C GLN A 279 24.24 13.48 -11.42
N ALA A 280 23.89 13.55 -10.13
CA ALA A 280 24.79 13.21 -9.03
C ALA A 280 25.12 11.70 -9.00
N LEU A 281 24.12 10.82 -9.23
CA LEU A 281 24.33 9.38 -9.39
C LEU A 281 25.22 9.07 -10.60
N ALA A 282 25.02 9.74 -11.74
CA ALA A 282 25.88 9.59 -12.90
C ALA A 282 27.34 9.92 -12.56
N SER A 283 27.58 11.06 -11.90
CA SER A 283 28.90 11.48 -11.45
C SER A 283 29.55 10.46 -10.50
N ALA A 284 28.84 10.03 -9.45
CA ALA A 284 29.34 9.08 -8.46
C ALA A 284 29.62 7.67 -9.02
N LEU A 285 28.93 7.28 -10.10
CA LEU A 285 29.11 6.00 -10.78
C LEU A 285 30.08 6.06 -11.98
N GLY A 286 30.56 7.25 -12.37
CA GLY A 286 31.40 7.43 -13.57
C GLY A 286 30.64 7.31 -14.89
N LEU A 287 29.31 7.48 -14.86
CA LEU A 287 28.39 7.39 -16.00
C LEU A 287 27.98 8.79 -16.49
N LYS A 288 27.31 8.86 -17.65
CA LYS A 288 26.64 10.08 -18.14
C LYS A 288 25.13 10.02 -17.92
N PRO A 289 24.44 11.12 -17.61
CA PRO A 289 22.97 11.15 -17.71
C PRO A 289 22.53 10.79 -19.14
N PHE A 290 21.55 9.91 -19.29
CA PHE A 290 21.00 9.54 -20.59
C PHE A 290 20.11 10.66 -21.14
N ALA A 291 20.48 11.20 -22.30
CA ALA A 291 19.75 12.25 -23.01
C ALA A 291 19.51 11.80 -24.46
N PRO A 292 18.31 11.28 -24.80
CA PRO A 292 17.98 10.87 -26.15
C PRO A 292 17.54 12.06 -27.02
N ASP A 293 17.61 11.90 -28.34
CA ASP A 293 16.87 12.76 -29.26
C ASP A 293 15.38 12.41 -29.20
N THR A 294 14.64 13.14 -28.37
CA THR A 294 13.18 13.00 -28.24
C THR A 294 12.44 13.24 -29.55
N ALA A 295 12.94 14.10 -30.46
CA ALA A 295 12.26 14.40 -31.71
C ALA A 295 12.39 13.22 -32.70
N ALA A 296 13.59 12.64 -32.82
CA ALA A 296 13.82 11.42 -33.58
C ALA A 296 13.06 10.22 -32.98
N LEU A 297 13.01 10.10 -31.65
CA LEU A 297 12.24 9.07 -30.95
C LEU A 297 10.73 9.21 -31.18
N ALA A 298 10.17 10.42 -31.04
CA ALA A 298 8.75 10.68 -31.30
C ALA A 298 8.37 10.37 -32.74
N SER A 299 9.20 10.80 -33.71
CA SER A 299 9.03 10.45 -35.13
C SER A 299 9.03 8.93 -35.35
N THR A 300 9.97 8.20 -34.72
CA THR A 300 10.06 6.73 -34.78
C THR A 300 8.84 6.04 -34.16
N LEU A 301 8.24 6.64 -33.11
CA LEU A 301 7.02 6.15 -32.47
C LEU A 301 5.72 6.57 -33.18
N GLY A 302 5.79 7.37 -34.26
CA GLY A 302 4.60 7.88 -34.96
C GLY A 302 3.83 8.94 -34.16
N LEU A 303 4.56 9.75 -33.38
CA LEU A 303 4.04 10.81 -32.52
C LEU A 303 4.48 12.20 -33.01
N SER A 304 3.64 13.19 -32.70
CA SER A 304 3.94 14.62 -32.79
C SER A 304 3.65 15.30 -31.44
N PHE A 305 4.30 16.42 -31.16
CA PHE A 305 4.00 17.24 -29.99
C PHE A 305 3.14 18.44 -30.38
N GLY A 306 2.22 18.84 -29.50
CA GLY A 306 1.30 19.96 -29.70
C GLY A 306 1.07 20.74 -28.41
N GLY A 307 0.24 21.78 -28.49
CA GLY A 307 -0.05 22.66 -27.37
C GLY A 307 1.22 23.28 -26.80
N ASN A 308 1.51 22.99 -25.52
CA ASN A 308 2.69 23.48 -24.81
C ASN A 308 3.87 22.50 -24.82
N VAL A 309 3.69 21.28 -25.33
CA VAL A 309 4.71 20.21 -25.26
C VAL A 309 5.76 20.42 -26.34
N LYS A 310 7.04 20.32 -25.97
CA LYS A 310 8.17 20.38 -26.92
C LYS A 310 9.15 19.25 -26.66
N ALA A 311 9.79 18.74 -27.71
CA ALA A 311 10.68 17.58 -27.63
C ALA A 311 11.88 17.78 -26.68
N ASP A 312 12.42 19.00 -26.61
CA ASP A 312 13.50 19.41 -25.71
C ASP A 312 13.08 19.53 -24.23
N THR A 313 11.77 19.62 -23.96
CA THR A 313 11.21 19.68 -22.58
C THR A 313 10.80 18.32 -22.00
N VAL A 314 10.84 17.24 -22.79
CA VAL A 314 10.46 15.91 -22.31
C VAL A 314 11.59 15.28 -21.49
N ALA A 315 11.31 14.97 -20.22
CA ALA A 315 12.27 14.27 -19.37
C ALA A 315 12.44 12.79 -19.80
N PRO A 316 13.64 12.19 -19.71
CA PRO A 316 13.86 10.77 -20.01
C PRO A 316 13.02 9.78 -19.21
N SER A 317 12.51 10.17 -18.02
CA SER A 317 11.59 9.36 -17.22
C SER A 317 10.17 9.30 -17.83
N TRP A 318 9.75 10.31 -18.59
CA TRP A 318 8.40 10.40 -19.18
C TRP A 318 8.22 9.52 -20.44
N LEU A 319 9.31 8.91 -20.93
CA LEU A 319 9.30 8.17 -22.20
C LEU A 319 8.41 6.92 -22.18
N GLY A 320 8.17 6.32 -21.01
CA GLY A 320 7.23 5.20 -20.86
C GLY A 320 5.79 5.60 -21.21
N VAL A 321 5.37 6.79 -20.78
CA VAL A 321 4.05 7.37 -21.12
C VAL A 321 3.94 7.64 -22.62
N LEU A 322 5.01 8.16 -23.26
CA LEU A 322 5.03 8.34 -24.72
C LEU A 322 4.96 7.00 -25.47
N GLY A 323 5.65 5.96 -25.00
CA GLY A 323 5.52 4.60 -25.52
C GLY A 323 4.07 4.12 -25.49
N ALA A 324 3.38 4.29 -24.36
CA ALA A 324 1.99 3.87 -24.21
C ALA A 324 1.04 4.66 -25.14
N VAL A 325 1.25 5.98 -25.30
CA VAL A 325 0.51 6.81 -26.26
C VAL A 325 0.66 6.28 -27.70
N ALA A 326 1.85 5.82 -28.09
CA ALA A 326 2.08 5.23 -29.40
C ALA A 326 1.47 3.82 -29.54
N ALA A 327 1.57 3.00 -28.48
CA ALA A 327 1.24 1.58 -28.51
C ALA A 327 -0.26 1.25 -28.39
N TYR A 328 -1.10 2.16 -27.90
CA TYR A 328 -2.52 1.90 -27.64
C TYR A 328 -3.41 1.98 -28.90
N ASP A 329 -4.09 0.89 -29.27
CA ASP A 329 -5.12 0.90 -30.33
C ASP A 329 -6.54 0.85 -29.78
N GLN A 330 -7.32 1.92 -29.99
CA GLN A 330 -8.71 2.02 -29.56
C GLN A 330 -9.63 0.95 -30.17
N ARG A 331 -9.24 0.28 -31.27
CA ARG A 331 -10.01 -0.81 -31.90
C ARG A 331 -9.78 -2.15 -31.20
N THR A 332 -8.65 -2.30 -30.53
CA THR A 332 -8.23 -3.52 -29.83
C THR A 332 -7.56 -3.15 -28.49
N PRO A 333 -8.29 -2.51 -27.56
CA PRO A 333 -7.71 -1.95 -26.33
C PRO A 333 -6.96 -2.98 -25.47
N GLY A 334 -7.44 -4.23 -25.44
CA GLY A 334 -6.80 -5.36 -24.77
C GLY A 334 -5.72 -6.10 -25.56
N ALA A 335 -5.28 -5.58 -26.71
CA ALA A 335 -4.12 -6.14 -27.39
C ALA A 335 -2.85 -5.89 -26.55
N ALA A 336 -2.12 -6.96 -26.23
CA ALA A 336 -0.75 -6.87 -25.77
C ALA A 336 0.13 -6.37 -26.93
N THR A 337 0.79 -5.24 -26.73
CA THR A 337 1.74 -4.65 -27.68
C THR A 337 3.15 -4.67 -27.09
N PRO A 338 4.22 -4.60 -27.91
CA PRO A 338 5.60 -4.64 -27.44
C PRO A 338 5.85 -3.71 -26.26
N TRP A 339 6.27 -4.25 -25.10
CA TRP A 339 6.47 -3.58 -23.81
C TRP A 339 5.21 -3.08 -23.08
N HIS A 340 4.10 -2.98 -23.79
CA HIS A 340 2.80 -2.51 -23.32
C HIS A 340 1.82 -3.69 -23.25
N SER A 341 2.16 -4.67 -22.40
CA SER A 341 1.25 -5.75 -22.00
C SER A 341 0.38 -5.31 -20.83
N ALA A 342 -0.91 -5.63 -20.87
CA ALA A 342 -1.82 -5.34 -19.77
C ALA A 342 -1.45 -6.15 -18.51
N LEU A 343 -1.58 -5.53 -17.34
CA LEU A 343 -1.45 -6.19 -16.04
C LEU A 343 -2.60 -7.20 -15.87
N THR A 344 -2.27 -8.43 -15.47
CA THR A 344 -3.27 -9.44 -15.10
C THR A 344 -4.20 -8.92 -14.01
N GLY A 345 -5.43 -9.43 -13.96
CA GLY A 345 -6.47 -9.00 -13.00
C GLY A 345 -7.07 -7.60 -13.23
N THR A 346 -6.45 -6.74 -14.03
CA THR A 346 -6.92 -5.36 -14.22
C THR A 346 -8.05 -5.23 -15.27
N PRO A 347 -8.96 -4.23 -15.15
CA PRO A 347 -10.01 -4.01 -16.14
C PRO A 347 -9.46 -3.60 -17.50
N VAL A 348 -10.10 -4.08 -18.57
CA VAL A 348 -9.79 -3.74 -19.96
C VAL A 348 -11.08 -3.38 -20.68
N ALA A 349 -11.09 -2.25 -21.39
CA ALA A 349 -12.23 -1.78 -22.16
C ALA A 349 -12.62 -2.76 -23.28
N ALA A 350 -13.91 -2.78 -23.64
CA ALA A 350 -14.40 -3.49 -24.80
C ALA A 350 -14.00 -2.77 -26.10
N PRO A 351 -13.79 -3.49 -27.22
CA PRO A 351 -13.71 -2.87 -28.54
C PRO A 351 -14.97 -2.04 -28.85
N PRO A 352 -14.84 -0.88 -29.52
CA PRO A 352 -15.99 -0.06 -29.88
C PRO A 352 -16.91 -0.84 -30.84
N PHE A 353 -18.21 -0.85 -30.54
CA PHE A 353 -19.20 -1.54 -31.36
C PHE A 353 -19.33 -0.88 -32.73
N VAL A 354 -18.79 -1.53 -33.76
CA VAL A 354 -19.06 -1.19 -35.16
C VAL A 354 -20.33 -1.95 -35.56
N PRO A 355 -21.47 -1.27 -35.82
CA PRO A 355 -22.65 -1.95 -36.35
C PRO A 355 -22.29 -2.56 -37.70
N ALA A 356 -22.64 -3.83 -37.89
CA ALA A 356 -22.39 -4.51 -39.15
C ALA A 356 -23.10 -3.76 -40.29
N ILE A 357 -22.33 -3.27 -41.25
CA ILE A 357 -22.88 -2.75 -42.50
C ILE A 357 -23.54 -3.94 -43.19
N ALA A 358 -24.88 -3.93 -43.23
CA ALA A 358 -25.63 -4.92 -43.98
C ALA A 358 -25.17 -4.86 -45.45
N PRO A 359 -24.88 -6.01 -46.11
CA PRO A 359 -24.44 -5.99 -47.49
C PRO A 359 -25.51 -5.31 -48.35
N GLU A 360 -25.11 -4.35 -49.19
CA GLU A 360 -26.02 -3.79 -50.20
C GLU A 360 -26.60 -4.95 -51.04
N PRO A 361 -27.91 -4.95 -51.31
CA PRO A 361 -28.48 -5.92 -52.24
C PRO A 361 -27.80 -5.77 -53.62
N PRO A 362 -27.49 -6.87 -54.32
CA PRO A 362 -26.71 -6.81 -55.55
C PRO A 362 -27.42 -5.96 -56.60
N LYS A 363 -26.78 -4.85 -56.99
CA LYS A 363 -27.25 -3.98 -58.08
C LYS A 363 -27.26 -4.79 -59.39
N PRO A 364 -28.32 -4.69 -60.21
CA PRO A 364 -28.44 -5.49 -61.43
C PRO A 364 -27.30 -5.15 -62.41
N ALA A 365 -26.78 -6.17 -63.08
CA ALA A 365 -25.65 -6.02 -64.00
C ALA A 365 -26.03 -5.18 -65.23
N VAL A 366 -25.23 -4.16 -65.52
CA VAL A 366 -25.35 -3.34 -66.74
C VAL A 366 -24.33 -3.83 -67.77
N VAL A 367 -24.77 -4.01 -69.01
CA VAL A 367 -23.96 -4.54 -70.12
C VAL A 367 -22.96 -3.49 -70.63
N ILE A 368 -21.77 -3.94 -71.02
CA ILE A 368 -20.66 -3.11 -71.50
C ILE A 368 -20.78 -2.84 -73.01
N THR A 369 -20.63 -1.59 -73.44
CA THR A 369 -20.11 -1.19 -74.78
C THR A 369 -19.50 0.23 -74.70
N PRO A 370 -18.58 0.65 -75.60
CA PRO A 370 -17.43 1.49 -75.20
C PRO A 370 -17.31 2.83 -76.02
N PRO A 371 -16.13 3.42 -76.30
CA PRO A 371 -15.59 4.50 -75.48
C PRO A 371 -15.20 5.80 -76.24
N ALA A 372 -15.05 6.92 -75.53
CA ALA A 372 -14.40 8.14 -76.07
C ALA A 372 -13.70 9.01 -74.99
N LYS A 373 -12.65 9.72 -75.44
CA LYS A 373 -11.87 10.81 -74.79
C LYS A 373 -12.01 12.06 -75.73
N PRO A 374 -11.55 13.31 -75.45
CA PRO A 374 -10.79 13.80 -74.29
C PRO A 374 -11.07 15.26 -73.78
N ALA A 375 -10.31 15.64 -72.73
CA ALA A 375 -9.71 16.97 -72.49
C ALA A 375 -10.44 18.11 -71.70
N GLU A 376 -9.57 18.91 -71.06
CA GLU A 376 -9.69 20.16 -70.24
C GLU A 376 -9.87 21.45 -71.10
N PRO A 377 -9.87 22.73 -70.60
CA PRO A 377 -9.55 23.27 -69.24
C PRO A 377 -10.41 24.44 -68.64
N ALA A 378 -10.11 24.81 -67.37
CA ALA A 378 -10.06 26.17 -66.73
C ALA A 378 -11.28 27.14 -66.52
N LYS A 379 -11.55 27.49 -65.22
CA LYS A 379 -11.48 28.81 -64.46
C LYS A 379 -11.86 30.18 -65.12
N PRO A 380 -12.11 31.33 -64.40
CA PRO A 380 -12.24 31.66 -62.93
C PRO A 380 -13.39 32.69 -62.52
N VAL A 381 -13.36 33.27 -61.28
CA VAL A 381 -14.02 34.55 -60.77
C VAL A 381 -15.51 34.48 -60.25
N VAL A 382 -16.08 35.07 -59.13
CA VAL A 382 -15.76 36.02 -57.98
C VAL A 382 -16.29 37.50 -58.15
N PRO A 383 -16.73 38.37 -57.14
CA PRO A 383 -17.00 38.33 -55.67
C PRO A 383 -18.42 38.90 -55.21
N ALA A 384 -18.53 39.51 -53.99
CA ALA A 384 -19.47 40.58 -53.48
C ALA A 384 -20.66 40.21 -52.52
N ILE A 385 -21.32 41.13 -51.75
CA ILE A 385 -20.88 41.99 -50.59
C ILE A 385 -22.07 42.70 -49.83
N LYS A 386 -22.02 42.82 -48.46
CA LYS A 386 -22.81 43.71 -47.53
C LYS A 386 -24.37 43.54 -47.44
N PRO A 387 -25.14 44.24 -46.53
CA PRO A 387 -24.85 45.26 -45.48
C PRO A 387 -25.28 44.88 -44.02
N ALA A 388 -25.56 45.84 -43.10
CA ALA A 388 -25.62 45.65 -41.62
C ALA A 388 -26.53 46.65 -40.81
N GLU A 389 -26.62 46.44 -39.47
CA GLU A 389 -27.11 47.36 -38.37
C GLU A 389 -28.66 47.60 -38.28
N PRO A 390 -29.31 48.09 -37.18
CA PRO A 390 -28.78 48.73 -35.95
C PRO A 390 -29.40 48.37 -34.55
N ALA A 391 -28.95 49.07 -33.49
CA ALA A 391 -29.36 48.99 -32.07
C ALA A 391 -30.06 50.28 -31.56
N PRO A 392 -30.58 50.34 -30.29
CA PRO A 392 -30.14 51.42 -29.37
C PRO A 392 -30.20 51.20 -27.82
N ALA A 393 -29.24 51.81 -27.09
CA ALA A 393 -29.28 52.66 -25.86
C ALA A 393 -30.20 52.42 -24.60
N ALA A 394 -29.94 52.96 -23.37
CA ALA A 394 -28.71 53.39 -22.62
C ALA A 394 -28.96 53.94 -21.17
N LYS A 395 -28.04 53.65 -20.20
CA LYS A 395 -27.56 54.45 -19.00
C LYS A 395 -28.56 54.90 -17.89
N PRO A 396 -28.16 55.58 -16.76
CA PRO A 396 -26.84 55.92 -16.10
C PRO A 396 -26.65 55.29 -14.67
N ALA A 397 -25.54 55.26 -13.88
CA ALA A 397 -24.25 55.99 -13.67
C ALA A 397 -24.27 57.10 -12.55
N ALA A 398 -23.29 57.31 -11.62
CA ALA A 398 -22.09 56.57 -11.10
C ALA A 398 -21.40 57.30 -9.87
N VAL A 399 -20.29 56.77 -9.28
CA VAL A 399 -19.21 57.45 -8.45
C VAL A 399 -19.52 57.65 -6.91
N ILE A 400 -18.60 57.59 -5.89
CA ILE A 400 -17.37 58.36 -5.49
C ILE A 400 -16.29 57.53 -4.70
N THR A 401 -15.12 58.11 -4.33
CA THR A 401 -13.87 57.42 -3.87
C THR A 401 -13.20 58.01 -2.56
N PRO A 402 -11.85 57.96 -2.24
CA PRO A 402 -11.29 57.55 -0.91
C PRO A 402 -10.40 58.67 -0.26
N PRO A 403 -9.26 58.50 0.49
CA PRO A 403 -8.63 57.37 1.27
C PRO A 403 -8.12 57.77 2.71
N ALA A 404 -7.42 56.90 3.48
CA ALA A 404 -6.32 57.26 4.44
C ALA A 404 -5.63 56.08 5.21
N LYS A 405 -4.42 56.37 5.77
CA LYS A 405 -3.52 55.65 6.74
C LYS A 405 -2.84 56.77 7.62
N PRO A 406 -1.94 56.59 8.62
CA PRO A 406 -1.48 55.43 9.43
C PRO A 406 -1.37 55.69 10.98
N ALA A 407 -0.89 54.72 11.79
CA ALA A 407 0.07 54.91 12.91
C ALA A 407 0.46 53.59 13.65
N GLU A 408 1.58 53.63 14.39
CA GLU A 408 2.14 52.69 15.41
C GLU A 408 2.57 53.59 16.63
N PRO A 409 3.30 53.19 17.72
CA PRO A 409 3.93 51.91 18.13
C PRO A 409 3.84 51.51 19.65
N ALA A 410 4.44 50.36 20.02
CA ALA A 410 5.16 50.07 21.31
C ALA A 410 4.39 50.08 22.69
N LYS A 411 4.83 49.49 23.83
CA LYS A 411 5.87 48.47 24.17
C LYS A 411 5.61 47.80 25.55
N ALA A 412 6.01 46.52 25.68
CA ALA A 412 6.59 45.77 26.84
C ALA A 412 6.24 46.06 28.33
N ALA A 413 5.97 44.97 29.10
CA ALA A 413 6.40 44.79 30.50
C ALA A 413 6.37 43.30 30.98
N ALA A 414 7.20 42.97 31.98
CA ALA A 414 7.27 41.73 32.79
C ALA A 414 7.82 42.15 34.21
N PRO A 415 8.14 41.29 35.23
CA PRO A 415 8.24 39.81 35.31
C PRO A 415 7.79 39.18 36.68
N ALA A 416 8.33 38.00 37.03
CA ALA A 416 8.74 37.52 38.40
C ALA A 416 8.01 36.33 39.12
N ALA A 417 8.62 35.14 39.00
CA ALA A 417 9.06 34.16 40.04
C ALA A 417 8.24 33.75 41.30
N ALA A 418 8.17 32.43 41.54
CA ALA A 418 8.06 31.77 42.88
C ALA A 418 8.57 30.29 42.87
N LYS A 419 8.88 29.72 44.05
CA LYS A 419 9.43 28.35 44.33
C LYS A 419 9.31 28.06 45.86
N PRO A 420 9.67 26.89 46.44
CA PRO A 420 9.57 25.46 46.08
C PRO A 420 8.71 24.64 47.09
N ALA A 421 8.58 23.30 46.93
CA ALA A 421 8.25 22.38 48.04
C ALA A 421 8.79 20.93 47.85
N GLN A 422 9.20 20.32 48.97
CA GLN A 422 9.55 18.91 49.27
C GLN A 422 9.37 18.75 50.81
N PRO A 423 9.33 17.56 51.46
CA PRO A 423 10.06 16.31 51.14
C PRO A 423 9.30 14.98 51.42
N ALA A 424 9.97 13.82 51.27
CA ALA A 424 10.12 12.77 52.31
C ALA A 424 10.65 11.42 51.75
N THR A 425 11.52 10.75 52.52
CA THR A 425 11.89 9.32 52.38
C THR A 425 11.83 8.65 53.77
N PRO A 426 11.68 7.32 53.88
CA PRO A 426 12.85 6.54 54.33
C PRO A 426 12.97 5.07 53.84
N VAL A 427 14.22 4.70 53.50
CA VAL A 427 15.00 3.51 53.98
C VAL A 427 14.39 2.08 53.93
N ALA A 428 15.05 1.17 53.17
CA ALA A 428 15.60 -0.11 53.68
C ALA A 428 16.48 -0.89 52.65
N LYS A 429 17.54 -1.54 53.16
CA LYS A 429 18.43 -2.59 52.57
C LYS A 429 18.95 -3.42 53.79
N PRO A 430 19.69 -4.55 53.67
CA PRO A 430 20.01 -5.42 52.53
C PRO A 430 19.83 -6.94 52.80
N ALA A 431 20.05 -7.80 51.79
CA ALA A 431 20.71 -9.11 51.94
C ALA A 431 21.19 -9.70 50.60
N ASP A 432 22.49 -10.01 50.54
CA ASP A 432 23.22 -10.92 49.63
C ASP A 432 24.03 -11.83 50.60
N PRO A 433 24.56 -13.05 50.27
CA PRO A 433 25.38 -13.28 49.05
C PRO A 433 25.55 -14.75 48.51
N LYS A 434 26.37 -14.86 47.44
CA LYS A 434 27.20 -16.04 46.98
C LYS A 434 26.45 -17.26 46.35
N ALA A 435 26.79 -17.78 45.16
CA ALA A 435 28.07 -18.27 44.57
C ALA A 435 28.45 -19.70 45.06
N GLN A 436 29.02 -20.65 44.28
CA GLN A 436 29.49 -20.79 42.88
C GLN A 436 28.87 -22.10 42.27
N GLY A 437 29.01 -22.52 40.99
CA GLY A 437 29.70 -22.03 39.78
C GLY A 437 30.10 -23.22 38.84
N LYS A 438 30.84 -22.93 37.75
CA LYS A 438 31.48 -23.87 36.78
C LYS A 438 30.60 -24.70 35.81
N GLN A 439 30.75 -24.37 34.52
CA GLN A 439 30.68 -25.26 33.35
C GLN A 439 31.82 -26.31 33.39
N PRO A 440 31.80 -27.43 32.61
CA PRO A 440 32.02 -27.35 31.15
C PRO A 440 31.25 -28.35 30.26
N ASP A 441 31.26 -28.05 28.96
CA ASP A 441 31.19 -28.89 27.74
C ASP A 441 30.74 -30.37 27.79
N SER A 442 29.85 -30.77 26.88
CA SER A 442 30.30 -31.40 25.60
C SER A 442 29.17 -31.89 24.67
N LYS A 443 29.59 -32.32 23.46
CA LYS A 443 28.89 -32.50 22.18
C LYS A 443 27.84 -33.64 22.07
N ALA A 444 26.92 -33.42 21.12
CA ALA A 444 26.45 -34.36 20.06
C ALA A 444 25.27 -35.34 20.29
N ALA A 445 24.65 -35.64 19.14
CA ALA A 445 23.40 -36.37 18.84
C ALA A 445 23.32 -37.85 19.24
N PRO A 446 22.14 -38.47 19.06
CA PRO A 446 22.07 -39.74 18.33
C PRO A 446 20.93 -39.84 17.29
N VAL A 447 20.85 -40.98 16.60
CA VAL A 447 19.93 -41.30 15.48
C VAL A 447 19.07 -42.55 15.77
N ILE A 448 17.85 -42.54 15.21
CA ILE A 448 16.83 -43.60 14.98
C ILE A 448 17.21 -45.08 15.22
N ALA A 449 16.31 -45.84 15.89
CA ALA A 449 16.16 -47.30 15.75
C ALA A 449 14.71 -47.79 16.05
N LYS A 450 14.39 -49.07 15.71
CA LYS A 450 13.10 -49.82 15.79
C LYS A 450 13.43 -51.29 16.24
N PRO A 451 12.58 -52.35 16.30
CA PRO A 451 11.09 -52.50 16.20
C PRO A 451 10.37 -53.58 17.10
N ALA A 452 9.01 -53.51 17.17
CA ALA A 452 8.00 -54.64 17.23
C ALA A 452 8.02 -55.66 18.42
N PRO A 453 7.02 -56.58 18.61
CA PRO A 453 5.79 -56.92 17.85
C PRO A 453 4.45 -56.93 18.68
N ALA A 454 3.42 -57.70 18.25
CA ALA A 454 1.99 -57.62 18.69
C ALA A 454 1.41 -58.94 19.28
N PRO A 455 0.11 -58.96 19.69
CA PRO A 455 -0.88 -59.88 19.06
C PRO A 455 -2.32 -59.31 18.89
N ALA A 456 -3.28 -60.09 18.33
CA ALA A 456 -4.70 -59.73 18.06
C ALA A 456 -5.60 -61.02 18.00
N GLN A 457 -6.90 -61.12 17.63
CA GLN A 457 -7.94 -60.25 17.01
C GLN A 457 -9.36 -60.91 17.17
N LYS A 458 -10.51 -60.18 17.13
CA LYS A 458 -11.89 -60.69 16.78
C LYS A 458 -13.01 -59.60 16.76
N GLY A 459 -14.17 -59.90 16.17
CA GLY A 459 -15.50 -59.19 16.26
C GLY A 459 -16.66 -60.19 16.49
N PRO A 460 -17.98 -59.94 16.23
CA PRO A 460 -18.68 -58.75 15.67
C PRO A 460 -20.07 -58.34 16.32
N ALA A 461 -20.70 -57.25 15.83
CA ALA A 461 -22.16 -56.94 15.66
C ALA A 461 -23.24 -56.82 16.81
N LYS A 462 -23.81 -55.59 16.96
CA LYS A 462 -25.24 -55.15 17.23
C LYS A 462 -25.94 -55.46 18.62
N PRO A 463 -27.15 -54.92 18.98
CA PRO A 463 -27.40 -53.63 19.71
C PRO A 463 -28.27 -53.63 21.02
N GLU A 464 -28.22 -52.51 21.80
CA GLU A 464 -29.21 -51.98 22.82
C GLU A 464 -29.56 -52.86 24.07
N PRO A 465 -30.40 -52.47 25.11
CA PRO A 465 -31.20 -51.25 25.41
C PRO A 465 -31.26 -50.67 26.90
N THR A 466 -31.83 -49.44 27.08
CA THR A 466 -32.71 -48.86 28.18
C THR A 466 -32.52 -48.89 29.75
N LYS A 467 -32.63 -47.68 30.38
CA LYS A 467 -33.29 -47.25 31.70
C LYS A 467 -32.85 -47.87 33.09
N PRO A 468 -33.33 -47.41 34.29
CA PRO A 468 -34.13 -46.23 34.75
C PRO A 468 -33.55 -45.40 35.96
N SER A 469 -34.24 -44.33 36.45
CA SER A 469 -33.78 -43.46 37.58
C SER A 469 -34.89 -42.67 38.35
N PRO A 470 -34.72 -42.26 39.64
CA PRO A 470 -35.68 -41.47 40.46
C PRO A 470 -35.14 -40.13 41.07
N ALA A 471 -36.00 -39.26 41.69
CA ALA A 471 -35.60 -38.04 42.44
C ALA A 471 -36.70 -37.42 43.40
N PRO A 472 -36.36 -36.79 44.56
CA PRO A 472 -37.28 -36.03 45.45
C PRO A 472 -36.81 -34.61 45.92
N ALA A 473 -37.70 -33.66 46.32
CA ALA A 473 -37.34 -32.37 46.97
C ALA A 473 -38.48 -31.57 47.69
N PRO A 474 -38.22 -30.88 48.84
CA PRO A 474 -38.98 -29.75 49.45
C PRO A 474 -38.21 -28.39 49.34
N SER A 475 -38.57 -27.16 49.80
CA SER A 475 -39.68 -26.43 50.50
C SER A 475 -39.55 -24.90 50.11
N THR A 476 -40.10 -23.79 50.67
CA THR A 476 -40.81 -23.33 51.90
C THR A 476 -41.86 -22.20 51.56
N LYS A 477 -42.29 -21.33 52.50
CA LYS A 477 -43.11 -20.08 52.33
C LYS A 477 -43.05 -19.18 53.60
N PRO A 478 -43.43 -17.85 53.63
CA PRO A 478 -44.79 -17.29 53.38
C PRO A 478 -44.84 -15.88 52.70
N ALA A 479 -45.97 -15.15 52.74
CA ALA A 479 -46.16 -13.73 52.29
C ALA A 479 -47.46 -13.06 52.85
N LEU A 480 -47.62 -11.71 52.74
CA LEU A 480 -48.83 -10.91 53.10
C LEU A 480 -49.08 -9.71 52.12
N ALA A 481 -50.28 -9.09 52.13
CA ALA A 481 -50.87 -8.25 51.03
C ALA A 481 -51.44 -6.85 51.48
N PRO A 482 -52.04 -5.98 50.61
CA PRO A 482 -53.40 -6.13 50.02
C PRO A 482 -53.61 -5.59 48.54
N VAL A 483 -54.86 -5.22 48.17
CA VAL A 483 -55.50 -5.05 46.80
C VAL A 483 -56.00 -3.58 46.55
N PRO A 484 -56.76 -3.13 45.47
CA PRO A 484 -57.40 -3.80 44.29
C PRO A 484 -57.40 -3.09 42.88
N SER A 485 -57.98 -3.77 41.86
CA SER A 485 -58.92 -3.26 40.80
C SER A 485 -58.46 -2.80 39.38
N ALA A 486 -58.89 -3.56 38.35
CA ALA A 486 -59.28 -3.15 36.98
C ALA A 486 -60.10 -4.29 36.30
N ALA A 487 -60.85 -4.04 35.21
CA ALA A 487 -62.00 -4.90 34.81
C ALA A 487 -61.97 -5.57 33.40
N ARG A 488 -62.87 -6.56 33.23
CA ARG A 488 -63.34 -7.22 31.97
C ARG A 488 -64.36 -6.32 31.21
N PRO A 489 -64.75 -6.54 29.93
CA PRO A 489 -65.32 -7.79 29.33
C PRO A 489 -64.77 -8.11 27.90
N ALA A 490 -65.19 -9.14 27.13
CA ALA A 490 -65.77 -10.48 27.39
C ALA A 490 -65.63 -11.38 26.12
N THR A 491 -65.76 -12.71 26.28
CA THR A 491 -65.89 -13.76 25.22
C THR A 491 -67.38 -14.10 24.98
N PRO A 492 -67.83 -14.91 23.97
CA PRO A 492 -67.29 -16.18 23.42
C PRO A 492 -66.87 -16.10 21.92
N ALA A 493 -65.97 -16.91 21.34
CA ALA A 493 -65.55 -18.33 21.49
C ALA A 493 -66.27 -19.31 20.53
N PRO A 494 -65.55 -20.07 19.67
CA PRO A 494 -66.10 -21.03 18.69
C PRO A 494 -66.12 -22.49 19.22
N PHE A 495 -66.88 -23.41 18.60
CA PHE A 495 -66.73 -24.87 18.78
C PHE A 495 -67.35 -25.71 17.61
N PRO A 496 -67.14 -27.05 17.48
CA PRO A 496 -66.66 -27.60 16.20
C PRO A 496 -67.41 -28.86 15.65
N LYS A 497 -66.67 -29.75 14.98
CA LYS A 497 -67.11 -30.82 14.06
C LYS A 497 -67.79 -32.05 14.70
N LYS A 498 -68.96 -32.42 14.16
CA LYS A 498 -69.32 -33.73 13.55
C LYS A 498 -69.03 -35.05 14.31
N LYS A 499 -70.09 -35.83 14.57
CA LYS A 499 -70.15 -37.30 14.33
C LYS A 499 -71.61 -37.82 14.20
N SER A 500 -71.79 -39.11 13.98
CA SER A 500 -73.00 -39.73 13.37
C SER A 500 -73.67 -40.82 14.23
N ASN A 501 -74.94 -41.15 13.93
CA ASN A 501 -75.37 -42.49 13.46
C ASN A 501 -76.91 -42.61 13.26
N THR A 502 -77.32 -43.55 12.41
CA THR A 502 -78.69 -44.10 12.20
C THR A 502 -79.04 -45.18 13.27
N PRO A 503 -80.31 -45.67 13.47
CA PRO A 503 -81.15 -46.32 12.44
C PRO A 503 -82.70 -46.10 12.44
N ILE A 504 -83.29 -46.45 11.29
CA ILE A 504 -84.61 -47.06 10.92
C ILE A 504 -85.39 -47.79 12.07
N ILE A 505 -86.73 -48.05 12.06
CA ILE A 505 -87.57 -48.70 11.00
C ILE A 505 -89.12 -48.68 11.31
N ILE A 506 -90.03 -48.64 10.28
CA ILE A 506 -91.42 -49.22 10.10
C ILE A 506 -92.55 -49.04 11.19
N ALA A 507 -93.89 -49.15 10.97
CA ALA A 507 -94.92 -48.73 9.97
C ALA A 507 -96.36 -49.23 10.42
N VAL A 508 -97.42 -49.10 9.58
CA VAL A 508 -98.77 -49.78 9.64
C VAL A 508 -99.78 -49.28 10.73
N ALA A 509 -101.13 -49.25 10.59
CA ALA A 509 -102.10 -49.07 9.46
C ALA A 509 -103.53 -48.77 10.01
N ALA A 510 -104.56 -48.74 9.14
CA ALA A 510 -105.91 -48.18 9.37
C ALA A 510 -107.02 -49.13 9.91
N ALA A 511 -108.19 -48.58 10.29
CA ALA A 511 -109.59 -49.03 10.00
C ALA A 511 -110.62 -48.85 11.15
N VAL A 512 -111.91 -49.15 10.84
CA VAL A 512 -113.16 -49.08 11.65
C VAL A 512 -113.78 -47.66 11.75
N VAL A 513 -114.96 -47.28 11.19
CA VAL A 513 -116.17 -47.92 10.58
C VAL A 513 -117.36 -48.16 11.53
N ILE A 514 -118.42 -47.34 11.34
CA ILE A 514 -119.87 -47.54 11.63
C ILE A 514 -120.29 -48.02 13.04
N ALA A 515 -121.02 -47.18 13.80
CA ALA A 515 -122.30 -47.53 14.48
C ALA A 515 -122.86 -46.40 15.39
N ILE A 516 -123.56 -45.40 14.82
CA ILE A 516 -124.70 -44.74 15.51
C ILE A 516 -125.83 -44.59 14.48
N VAL A 517 -126.65 -45.63 14.37
CA VAL A 517 -127.88 -45.64 13.56
C VAL A 517 -129.06 -45.71 14.53
N ALA A 518 -130.10 -44.91 14.24
CA ALA A 518 -131.43 -44.93 14.85
C ALA A 518 -131.52 -44.87 16.40
N PHE A 519 -132.03 -43.74 16.92
CA PHE A 519 -132.82 -43.80 18.16
C PHE A 519 -134.08 -42.93 18.17
N PHE A 520 -134.16 -41.84 17.39
CA PHE A 520 -135.42 -41.10 17.25
C PHE A 520 -136.06 -41.25 15.86
N VAL A 521 -137.26 -41.85 15.89
CA VAL A 521 -138.05 -42.41 14.79
C VAL A 521 -139.50 -42.03 15.08
N VAL A 522 -140.27 -41.66 14.03
CA VAL A 522 -141.74 -41.43 14.07
C VAL A 522 -142.16 -40.17 14.89
N SER A 523 -143.18 -39.37 14.54
CA SER A 523 -144.32 -39.52 13.59
C SER A 523 -144.63 -38.23 12.80
N GLY A 524 -145.38 -38.36 11.68
CA GLY A 524 -146.42 -37.36 11.34
C GLY A 524 -146.32 -36.51 10.06
N GLY A 525 -146.71 -37.08 8.91
CA GLY A 525 -147.61 -36.41 7.93
C GLY A 525 -147.15 -35.21 7.06
N ASN A 526 -147.09 -35.44 5.74
CA ASN A 526 -147.35 -34.47 4.65
C ASN A 526 -146.56 -33.14 4.58
N LYS A 527 -145.37 -33.15 3.96
CA LYS A 527 -144.87 -32.04 3.09
C LYS A 527 -144.12 -32.50 1.82
N ALA A 528 -144.53 -33.62 1.22
CA ALA A 528 -143.92 -34.20 0.02
C ALA A 528 -144.21 -33.41 -1.29
N LYS A 529 -143.69 -32.17 -1.39
CA LYS A 529 -143.58 -31.41 -2.66
C LYS A 529 -142.54 -30.27 -2.69
N ILE A 530 -141.71 -30.13 -1.66
CA ILE A 530 -140.71 -29.03 -1.54
C ILE A 530 -139.25 -29.55 -1.68
N GLU A 531 -139.06 -30.86 -1.64
CA GLU A 531 -137.75 -31.50 -1.50
C GLU A 531 -137.09 -31.87 -2.84
N ALA A 532 -137.88 -32.03 -3.91
CA ALA A 532 -137.41 -32.37 -5.25
C ALA A 532 -136.59 -31.22 -5.89
N ASP A 533 -137.10 -29.99 -5.86
CA ASP A 533 -136.43 -28.83 -6.46
C ASP A 533 -135.10 -28.48 -5.75
N ARG A 534 -134.95 -28.87 -4.48
CA ARG A 534 -133.71 -28.67 -3.71
C ARG A 534 -132.58 -29.60 -4.12
N LEU A 535 -132.85 -30.80 -4.63
CA LEU A 535 -131.80 -31.70 -5.11
C LEU A 535 -131.20 -31.19 -6.43
N ALA A 536 -132.05 -30.82 -7.40
CA ALA A 536 -131.60 -30.43 -8.74
C ALA A 536 -130.70 -29.18 -8.75
N GLU A 537 -131.02 -28.16 -7.93
CA GLU A 537 -130.18 -26.95 -7.83
C GLU A 537 -128.84 -27.23 -7.12
N VAL A 538 -128.80 -28.18 -6.18
CA VAL A 538 -127.57 -28.62 -5.52
C VAL A 538 -126.67 -29.41 -6.48
N GLU A 539 -127.24 -30.32 -7.27
CA GLU A 539 -126.47 -31.08 -8.28
C GLU A 539 -125.90 -30.17 -9.38
N ARG A 540 -126.66 -29.18 -9.86
CA ARG A 540 -126.14 -28.21 -10.84
C ARG A 540 -124.97 -27.39 -10.29
N ARG A 541 -125.09 -26.86 -9.06
CA ARG A 541 -124.00 -26.11 -8.42
C ARG A 541 -122.78 -26.98 -8.14
N ALA A 542 -122.97 -28.23 -7.73
CA ALA A 542 -121.88 -29.18 -7.52
C ALA A 542 -121.15 -29.51 -8.84
N ALA A 543 -121.88 -29.60 -9.96
CA ALA A 543 -121.28 -29.77 -11.29
C ALA A 543 -120.48 -28.54 -11.75
N GLU A 544 -121.00 -27.33 -11.51
CA GLU A 544 -120.30 -26.06 -11.83
C GLU A 544 -119.03 -25.88 -10.97
N GLU A 545 -119.09 -26.11 -9.65
CA GLU A 545 -117.90 -26.11 -8.80
C GLU A 545 -116.87 -27.19 -9.20
N ALA A 546 -117.33 -28.39 -9.58
CA ALA A 546 -116.44 -29.45 -10.03
C ALA A 546 -115.76 -29.12 -11.37
N ALA A 547 -116.46 -28.42 -12.28
CA ALA A 547 -115.88 -27.93 -13.53
C ALA A 547 -114.86 -26.80 -13.29
N ALA A 548 -115.19 -25.83 -12.43
CA ALA A 548 -114.28 -24.75 -12.05
C ALA A 548 -112.99 -25.30 -11.41
N ARG A 549 -113.11 -26.20 -10.41
CA ARG A 549 -111.95 -26.84 -9.76
C ARG A 549 -111.08 -27.65 -10.72
N ARG A 550 -111.63 -28.21 -11.81
CA ARG A 550 -110.82 -28.85 -12.87
C ARG A 550 -110.00 -27.84 -13.66
N GLN A 551 -110.63 -26.76 -14.15
CA GLN A 551 -109.89 -25.70 -14.85
C GLN A 551 -108.82 -25.05 -13.97
N ASP A 552 -109.09 -24.84 -12.69
CA ASP A 552 -108.12 -24.23 -11.79
C ASP A 552 -106.99 -25.20 -11.41
N ALA A 553 -107.26 -26.51 -11.32
CA ALA A 553 -106.23 -27.53 -11.19
C ALA A 553 -105.35 -27.68 -12.44
N GLU A 554 -105.92 -27.52 -13.64
CA GLU A 554 -105.17 -27.51 -14.90
C GLU A 554 -104.31 -26.24 -15.04
N LYS A 555 -104.87 -25.06 -14.74
CA LYS A 555 -104.10 -23.80 -14.67
C LYS A 555 -103.00 -23.86 -13.62
N ALA A 556 -103.27 -24.45 -12.45
CA ALA A 556 -102.27 -24.64 -11.40
C ALA A 556 -101.12 -25.52 -11.88
N LYS A 557 -101.40 -26.69 -12.48
CA LYS A 557 -100.38 -27.57 -13.07
C LYS A 557 -99.58 -26.88 -14.17
N ALA A 558 -100.23 -26.22 -15.12
CA ALA A 558 -99.55 -25.51 -16.21
C ALA A 558 -98.67 -24.36 -15.70
N ASN A 559 -99.10 -23.66 -14.64
CA ASN A 559 -98.31 -22.63 -14.00
C ASN A 559 -97.12 -23.22 -13.19
N GLU A 560 -97.33 -24.32 -12.48
CA GLU A 560 -96.30 -25.05 -11.73
C GLU A 560 -95.24 -25.65 -12.66
N GLU A 561 -95.64 -26.22 -13.81
CA GLU A 561 -94.75 -26.75 -14.84
C GLU A 561 -93.95 -25.64 -15.54
N ARG A 562 -94.57 -24.49 -15.83
CA ARG A 562 -93.86 -23.30 -16.31
C ARG A 562 -92.85 -22.79 -15.27
N LEU A 563 -93.28 -22.62 -14.02
CA LEU A 563 -92.41 -22.12 -12.94
C LEU A 563 -91.22 -23.07 -12.71
N LYS A 564 -91.44 -24.37 -12.85
CA LYS A 564 -90.40 -25.40 -12.77
C LYS A 564 -89.42 -25.31 -13.95
N LYS A 565 -89.91 -25.11 -15.18
CA LYS A 565 -89.06 -24.91 -16.37
C LYS A 565 -88.23 -23.63 -16.26
N GLU A 566 -88.84 -22.53 -15.85
CA GLU A 566 -88.15 -21.26 -15.58
C GLU A 566 -87.10 -21.41 -14.46
N ALA A 567 -87.41 -22.17 -13.39
CA ALA A 567 -86.48 -22.46 -12.31
C ALA A 567 -85.32 -23.38 -12.74
N ASP A 568 -85.56 -24.40 -13.56
CA ASP A 568 -84.51 -25.29 -14.08
C ASP A 568 -83.63 -24.58 -15.12
N GLU A 569 -84.18 -23.71 -15.98
CA GLU A 569 -83.42 -22.85 -16.90
C GLU A 569 -82.58 -21.81 -16.13
N ALA A 570 -83.16 -21.13 -15.13
CA ALA A 570 -82.44 -20.22 -14.25
C ALA A 570 -81.34 -20.93 -13.45
N ARG A 571 -81.58 -22.17 -13.02
CA ARG A 571 -80.60 -23.01 -12.32
C ARG A 571 -79.47 -23.46 -13.23
N GLN A 572 -79.74 -23.87 -14.48
CA GLN A 572 -78.67 -24.19 -15.43
C GLN A 572 -77.84 -22.95 -15.78
N LYS A 573 -78.48 -21.78 -15.97
CA LYS A 573 -77.75 -20.54 -16.16
C LYS A 573 -76.88 -20.19 -14.95
N ALA A 574 -77.41 -20.26 -13.74
CA ALA A 574 -76.66 -19.99 -12.51
C ALA A 574 -75.49 -20.96 -12.30
N LEU A 575 -75.61 -22.22 -12.73
CA LEU A 575 -74.51 -23.18 -12.73
C LEU A 575 -73.43 -22.82 -13.77
N ALA A 576 -73.82 -22.46 -14.99
CA ALA A 576 -72.89 -22.03 -16.04
C ALA A 576 -72.16 -20.72 -15.67
N ASP A 577 -72.87 -19.73 -15.14
CA ASP A 577 -72.30 -18.46 -14.66
C ASP A 577 -71.33 -18.71 -13.48
N ALA A 578 -71.65 -19.63 -12.57
CA ALA A 578 -70.78 -20.01 -11.46
C ALA A 578 -69.54 -20.82 -11.91
N GLU A 579 -69.67 -21.69 -12.91
CA GLU A 579 -68.56 -22.44 -13.50
C GLU A 579 -67.63 -21.51 -14.30
N ALA A 580 -68.18 -20.56 -15.06
CA ALA A 580 -67.41 -19.52 -15.74
C ALA A 580 -66.64 -18.63 -14.73
N LEU A 581 -67.30 -18.18 -13.66
CA LEU A 581 -66.64 -17.42 -12.59
C LEU A 581 -65.56 -18.25 -11.89
N ARG A 582 -65.79 -19.55 -11.67
CA ARG A 582 -64.78 -20.47 -11.13
C ARG A 582 -63.58 -20.57 -12.07
N LEU A 583 -63.78 -20.87 -13.35
CA LEU A 583 -62.71 -20.96 -14.36
C LEU A 583 -61.92 -19.66 -14.46
N GLN A 584 -62.60 -18.51 -14.46
CA GLN A 584 -61.97 -17.20 -14.44
C GLN A 584 -61.16 -16.97 -13.15
N SER A 585 -61.67 -17.37 -11.99
CA SER A 585 -60.92 -17.27 -10.73
C SER A 585 -59.70 -18.21 -10.69
N GLU A 586 -59.79 -19.43 -11.23
CA GLU A 586 -58.65 -20.34 -11.37
C GLU A 586 -57.60 -19.82 -12.36
N GLN A 587 -58.00 -19.21 -13.48
CA GLN A 587 -57.10 -18.57 -14.44
C GLN A 587 -56.44 -17.30 -13.85
N ASN A 588 -57.20 -16.50 -13.11
CA ASN A 588 -56.67 -15.36 -12.36
C ASN A 588 -55.69 -15.81 -11.28
N LEU A 589 -55.98 -16.91 -10.56
CA LEU A 589 -55.08 -17.45 -9.54
C LEU A 589 -53.79 -17.97 -10.19
N LYS A 590 -53.89 -18.81 -11.25
CA LYS A 590 -52.74 -19.34 -12.00
C LYS A 590 -51.86 -18.21 -12.55
N SER A 591 -52.43 -17.27 -13.30
CA SER A 591 -51.68 -16.14 -13.88
C SER A 591 -51.13 -15.16 -12.82
N THR A 592 -51.71 -15.09 -11.62
CA THR A 592 -51.17 -14.29 -10.51
C THR A 592 -50.05 -15.04 -9.79
N THR A 593 -50.17 -16.36 -9.59
CA THR A 593 -49.11 -17.21 -9.05
C THR A 593 -47.90 -17.24 -10.00
N GLU A 594 -48.13 -17.39 -11.31
CA GLU A 594 -47.07 -17.34 -12.33
C GLU A 594 -46.39 -15.97 -12.39
N ARG A 595 -47.15 -14.87 -12.24
CA ARG A 595 -46.58 -13.53 -12.10
C ARG A 595 -45.74 -13.40 -10.83
N LEU A 596 -46.22 -13.84 -9.66
CA LEU A 596 -45.46 -13.76 -8.40
C LEU A 596 -44.23 -14.68 -8.35
N LEU A 597 -44.26 -15.82 -9.05
CA LEU A 597 -43.11 -16.73 -9.18
C LEU A 597 -42.05 -16.19 -10.14
N ASN A 598 -42.49 -15.49 -11.20
CA ASN A 598 -41.62 -14.82 -12.17
C ASN A 598 -41.30 -13.37 -11.81
N ALA A 599 -41.90 -12.81 -10.76
CA ALA A 599 -41.62 -11.48 -10.26
C ALA A 599 -40.17 -11.37 -9.80
N ARG A 600 -39.61 -10.19 -10.01
CA ARG A 600 -38.22 -9.86 -9.70
C ARG A 600 -38.13 -8.51 -9.04
N GLY A 601 -37.22 -8.39 -8.10
CA GLY A 601 -36.84 -7.12 -7.51
C GLY A 601 -35.33 -6.95 -7.56
N GLY A 602 -34.88 -5.96 -6.80
CA GLY A 602 -33.46 -5.71 -6.59
C GLY A 602 -33.17 -5.03 -5.27
N PHE A 603 -31.90 -4.72 -5.05
CA PHE A 603 -31.49 -3.80 -3.99
C PHE A 603 -30.23 -3.02 -4.39
N SER A 604 -30.05 -1.84 -3.80
CA SER A 604 -28.82 -1.06 -3.87
C SER A 604 -28.14 -1.03 -2.50
N ILE A 605 -26.81 -1.02 -2.49
CA ILE A 605 -26.00 -0.85 -1.28
C ILE A 605 -24.71 -0.08 -1.59
N ALA A 606 -24.38 0.86 -0.71
CA ALA A 606 -23.09 1.53 -0.65
C ALA A 606 -22.39 1.18 0.67
N THR A 607 -21.08 1.41 0.75
CA THR A 607 -20.32 1.28 2.00
C THR A 607 -19.41 2.48 2.19
N GLU A 608 -19.02 2.73 3.42
CA GLU A 608 -18.05 3.74 3.81
C GLU A 608 -16.97 3.06 4.68
N PRO A 609 -15.72 2.88 4.19
CA PRO A 609 -15.24 3.24 2.85
C PRO A 609 -15.94 2.48 1.71
N ALA A 610 -15.95 3.07 0.52
CA ALA A 610 -16.43 2.43 -0.70
C ALA A 610 -15.45 1.34 -1.19
N GLY A 611 -15.93 0.43 -2.06
CA GLY A 611 -15.13 -0.66 -2.61
C GLY A 611 -15.17 -1.97 -1.81
N ALA A 612 -15.94 -2.04 -0.72
CA ALA A 612 -16.16 -3.29 0.02
C ALA A 612 -16.82 -4.35 -0.87
N SER A 613 -16.46 -5.62 -0.66
CA SER A 613 -17.01 -6.78 -1.35
C SER A 613 -18.31 -7.23 -0.69
N ILE A 614 -19.40 -7.33 -1.46
CA ILE A 614 -20.70 -7.83 -1.03
C ILE A 614 -20.97 -9.17 -1.71
N SER A 615 -21.21 -10.20 -0.90
CA SER A 615 -21.51 -11.58 -1.30
C SER A 615 -22.95 -11.94 -0.95
N LEU A 616 -23.58 -12.86 -1.70
CA LEU A 616 -25.00 -13.24 -1.56
C LEU A 616 -25.21 -14.71 -1.89
N GLY A 617 -25.29 -15.54 -0.85
CA GLY A 617 -25.19 -16.99 -0.99
C GLY A 617 -23.97 -17.35 -1.86
N ASP A 618 -24.17 -18.26 -2.81
CA ASP A 618 -23.12 -18.77 -3.70
C ASP A 618 -22.83 -17.88 -4.93
N ARG A 619 -23.38 -16.65 -5.00
CA ARG A 619 -23.12 -15.74 -6.13
C ARG A 619 -21.74 -15.08 -6.01
N ALA A 620 -21.08 -14.92 -7.15
CA ALA A 620 -19.82 -14.17 -7.27
C ALA A 620 -19.93 -12.77 -6.61
N PRO A 621 -19.03 -12.39 -5.69
CA PRO A 621 -19.09 -11.12 -4.97
C PRO A 621 -18.98 -9.90 -5.90
N ARG A 622 -19.48 -8.75 -5.47
CA ARG A 622 -19.33 -7.46 -6.18
C ARG A 622 -18.96 -6.32 -5.23
N THR A 623 -18.19 -5.36 -5.71
CA THR A 623 -17.72 -4.20 -4.95
C THR A 623 -18.78 -3.09 -4.85
N SER A 624 -18.90 -2.45 -3.69
CA SER A 624 -19.75 -1.26 -3.48
C SER A 624 -19.21 0.01 -4.18
N PRO A 625 -20.08 0.97 -4.52
CA PRO A 625 -21.55 0.88 -4.52
C PRO A 625 -22.06 -0.09 -5.60
N VAL A 626 -23.05 -0.92 -5.26
CA VAL A 626 -23.59 -1.94 -6.16
C VAL A 626 -25.11 -1.98 -6.10
N THR A 627 -25.71 -2.15 -7.28
CA THR A 627 -27.11 -2.53 -7.44
C THR A 627 -27.20 -3.95 -7.99
N TRP A 628 -28.02 -4.79 -7.39
CA TRP A 628 -28.40 -6.08 -7.95
C TRP A 628 -29.85 -6.06 -8.40
N ASN A 629 -30.05 -6.43 -9.66
CA ASN A 629 -31.34 -6.59 -10.32
C ASN A 629 -31.58 -8.08 -10.60
N ASP A 630 -32.79 -8.45 -11.04
CA ASP A 630 -33.19 -9.84 -11.33
C ASP A 630 -32.94 -10.82 -10.16
N LEU A 631 -33.34 -10.37 -8.96
CA LEU A 631 -33.44 -11.24 -7.79
C LEU A 631 -34.87 -11.76 -7.65
N ARG A 632 -35.03 -13.07 -7.41
CA ARG A 632 -36.34 -13.66 -7.05
C ARG A 632 -36.82 -13.06 -5.73
N LEU A 633 -38.14 -12.96 -5.56
CA LEU A 633 -38.73 -12.48 -4.31
C LEU A 633 -38.37 -13.41 -3.14
N GLY A 634 -38.13 -12.84 -1.96
CA GLY A 634 -37.70 -13.58 -0.77
C GLY A 634 -36.64 -12.85 0.03
N ARG A 635 -36.17 -13.50 1.10
CA ARG A 635 -35.06 -12.99 1.93
C ARG A 635 -33.74 -13.62 1.49
N TYR A 636 -32.68 -12.83 1.57
CA TYR A 636 -31.31 -13.25 1.33
C TYR A 636 -30.40 -12.63 2.38
N ASP A 637 -29.39 -13.39 2.81
CA ASP A 637 -28.35 -12.87 3.67
C ASP A 637 -27.14 -12.45 2.83
N ILE A 638 -26.64 -11.25 3.10
CA ILE A 638 -25.47 -10.66 2.46
C ILE A 638 -24.32 -10.54 3.46
N THR A 639 -23.11 -10.86 3.00
CA THR A 639 -21.88 -10.62 3.75
C THR A 639 -21.09 -9.50 3.08
N ILE A 640 -20.79 -8.46 3.83
CA ILE A 640 -20.05 -7.26 3.44
C ILE A 640 -18.66 -7.35 4.06
N SER A 641 -17.60 -7.24 3.27
CA SER A 641 -16.21 -7.34 3.74
C SER A 641 -15.29 -6.36 3.02
N LEU A 642 -14.34 -5.77 3.76
CA LEU A 642 -13.28 -4.91 3.22
C LEU A 642 -12.00 -5.23 3.96
N ASN A 643 -10.86 -5.27 3.27
CA ASN A 643 -9.59 -5.64 3.89
C ASN A 643 -9.19 -4.61 4.96
N GLY A 644 -8.79 -5.07 6.15
CA GLY A 644 -8.54 -4.20 7.31
C GLY A 644 -9.80 -3.63 7.98
N TYR A 645 -10.99 -4.16 7.69
CA TYR A 645 -12.27 -3.78 8.31
C TYR A 645 -13.04 -5.02 8.81
N ASP A 646 -13.92 -4.83 9.79
CA ASP A 646 -14.82 -5.88 10.28
C ASP A 646 -15.85 -6.25 9.21
N SER A 647 -16.10 -7.55 9.05
CA SER A 647 -17.14 -8.06 8.17
C SER A 647 -18.54 -7.89 8.78
N GLU A 648 -19.47 -7.32 8.04
CA GLU A 648 -20.86 -7.12 8.46
C GLU A 648 -21.80 -8.09 7.71
N GLN A 649 -22.78 -8.66 8.41
CA GLN A 649 -23.84 -9.46 7.80
C GLN A 649 -25.19 -8.76 7.94
N ARG A 650 -25.99 -8.76 6.87
CA ARG A 650 -27.36 -8.22 6.85
C ARG A 650 -28.30 -9.19 6.12
N SER A 651 -29.58 -9.16 6.49
CA SER A 651 -30.65 -9.83 5.73
C SER A 651 -31.46 -8.80 4.96
N VAL A 652 -31.73 -9.04 3.67
CA VAL A 652 -32.48 -8.15 2.78
C VAL A 652 -33.69 -8.88 2.18
N GLU A 653 -34.84 -8.22 2.14
CA GLU A 653 -36.12 -8.76 1.68
C GLU A 653 -36.51 -8.16 0.32
N ILE A 654 -36.40 -8.95 -0.75
CA ILE A 654 -36.65 -8.55 -2.13
C ILE A 654 -38.15 -8.59 -2.44
N LYS A 655 -38.66 -7.47 -2.98
CA LYS A 655 -40.09 -7.21 -3.25
C LYS A 655 -40.31 -6.93 -4.74
N ASP A 656 -41.54 -7.15 -5.20
CA ASP A 656 -41.89 -7.12 -6.62
C ASP A 656 -41.58 -5.75 -7.24
N SER A 657 -40.83 -5.78 -8.35
CA SER A 657 -40.57 -4.64 -9.24
C SER A 657 -39.93 -3.41 -8.58
N ALA A 658 -39.37 -3.57 -7.37
CA ALA A 658 -38.74 -2.52 -6.59
C ALA A 658 -37.24 -2.80 -6.36
N ILE A 659 -36.43 -1.76 -6.45
CA ILE A 659 -35.06 -1.76 -5.94
C ILE A 659 -35.12 -1.24 -4.50
N THR A 660 -34.82 -2.10 -3.53
CA THR A 660 -34.76 -1.72 -2.11
C THR A 660 -33.43 -1.03 -1.83
N ASP A 661 -33.42 0.22 -1.40
CA ASP A 661 -32.16 0.85 -1.00
C ASP A 661 -31.78 0.46 0.44
N LEU A 662 -30.57 -0.06 0.61
CA LEU A 662 -29.97 -0.38 1.91
C LEU A 662 -29.09 0.76 2.45
N GLY A 663 -28.90 1.83 1.65
CA GLY A 663 -28.12 3.01 2.00
C GLY A 663 -26.62 2.73 2.10
N VAL A 664 -25.94 3.53 2.93
CA VAL A 664 -24.49 3.43 3.18
C VAL A 664 -24.22 2.60 4.44
N VAL A 665 -23.34 1.61 4.34
CA VAL A 665 -22.84 0.81 5.47
C VAL A 665 -21.47 1.30 5.90
N ALA A 666 -21.40 1.99 7.05
CA ALA A 666 -20.14 2.43 7.64
C ALA A 666 -19.41 1.25 8.32
N LEU A 667 -18.33 0.78 7.69
CA LEU A 667 -17.55 -0.35 8.18
C LEU A 667 -16.57 0.08 9.27
N LYS A 668 -16.43 -0.75 10.30
CA LYS A 668 -15.50 -0.52 11.41
C LYS A 668 -14.10 -0.99 11.02
N ARG A 669 -13.10 -0.10 11.07
CA ARG A 669 -11.70 -0.47 10.78
C ARG A 669 -11.17 -1.41 11.87
N GLN A 670 -10.48 -2.47 11.47
CA GLN A 670 -9.76 -3.34 12.40
C GLN A 670 -8.58 -2.56 12.97
N VAL A 671 -8.51 -2.50 14.30
CA VAL A 671 -7.44 -1.83 15.05
C VAL A 671 -6.85 -2.75 16.11
N GLY A 672 -5.64 -2.45 16.54
CA GLY A 672 -4.95 -3.00 17.69
C GLY A 672 -4.19 -1.88 18.41
N SER A 673 -3.14 -2.26 19.14
CA SER A 673 -2.39 -1.36 20.02
C SER A 673 -0.91 -1.73 20.15
N VAL A 674 -0.09 -0.79 20.65
CA VAL A 674 1.31 -1.02 21.03
C VAL A 674 1.55 -0.54 22.47
N ASP A 675 2.08 -1.42 23.33
CA ASP A 675 2.74 -1.03 24.58
C ASP A 675 4.21 -0.63 24.24
N LEU A 676 4.58 0.63 24.48
CA LEU A 676 5.91 1.20 24.27
C LEU A 676 6.60 1.49 25.61
N ASN A 677 7.74 0.84 25.85
CA ASN A 677 8.64 1.13 26.97
C ASN A 677 10.06 1.44 26.50
N SER A 678 10.83 2.14 27.33
CA SER A 678 12.27 2.29 27.15
C SER A 678 13.04 2.36 28.46
N ASP A 679 14.34 2.12 28.38
CA ASP A 679 15.31 2.32 29.46
C ASP A 679 16.50 3.16 28.93
N PRO A 680 16.72 4.40 29.42
CA PRO A 680 15.88 5.10 30.40
C PRO A 680 14.48 5.43 29.85
N ALA A 681 13.52 5.67 30.75
CA ALA A 681 12.17 6.13 30.38
C ALA A 681 12.15 7.63 30.00
N GLY A 682 11.03 8.10 29.45
CA GLY A 682 10.83 9.50 29.01
C GLY A 682 11.34 9.78 27.59
N LEU A 683 11.83 8.77 26.88
CA LEU A 683 12.39 8.92 25.53
C LEU A 683 11.30 9.09 24.48
N ALA A 684 11.57 9.96 23.51
CA ALA A 684 10.62 10.33 22.46
C ALA A 684 10.50 9.23 21.41
N TYR A 685 9.27 8.85 21.07
CA TYR A 685 8.96 7.81 20.08
C TYR A 685 8.24 8.36 18.84
N GLU A 686 8.40 7.65 17.73
CA GLU A 686 7.65 7.75 16.48
C GLU A 686 7.17 6.34 16.11
N ILE A 687 5.85 6.14 15.97
CA ILE A 687 5.25 4.98 15.30
C ILE A 687 4.75 5.45 13.93
N LYS A 688 5.04 4.69 12.88
CA LYS A 688 4.52 4.92 11.52
C LYS A 688 4.33 3.58 10.78
N PRO A 689 3.48 3.48 9.74
CA PRO A 689 3.40 2.29 8.91
C PRO A 689 4.77 1.91 8.34
N SER A 690 5.08 0.61 8.31
CA SER A 690 6.32 0.07 7.75
C SER A 690 6.20 -0.02 6.23
N GLY A 691 7.25 0.37 5.49
CA GLY A 691 7.23 0.33 4.02
C GLY A 691 6.41 1.45 3.36
N SER A 692 6.34 2.63 3.98
CA SER A 692 6.01 3.88 3.27
C SER A 692 6.99 5.01 3.57
N LEU A 693 7.62 5.55 2.51
CA LEU A 693 8.34 6.84 2.48
C LEU A 693 7.49 8.00 2.99
N PHE A 694 6.21 7.97 2.62
CA PHE A 694 5.28 9.08 2.75
C PHE A 694 4.10 8.66 3.62
N VAL A 695 4.27 8.90 4.90
CA VAL A 695 3.25 8.68 5.92
C VAL A 695 2.52 10.01 6.16
N ASN A 696 1.19 10.00 6.10
CA ASN A 696 0.40 11.20 6.36
C ASN A 696 0.58 11.65 7.82
N ALA A 697 0.42 12.95 8.10
CA ALA A 697 0.63 13.46 9.45
C ALA A 697 -0.29 12.84 10.52
N GLY A 698 -1.45 12.28 10.13
CA GLY A 698 -2.35 11.54 11.02
C GLY A 698 -2.03 10.04 11.17
N ASP A 699 -1.23 9.46 10.26
CA ASP A 699 -0.79 8.06 10.32
C ASP A 699 0.51 7.89 11.14
N VAL A 700 1.22 8.98 11.43
CA VAL A 700 2.33 9.01 12.40
C VAL A 700 1.75 9.23 13.82
N ARG A 701 2.18 8.42 14.79
CA ARG A 701 1.89 8.64 16.22
C ARG A 701 3.20 8.93 16.96
N THR A 702 3.28 10.07 17.64
CA THR A 702 4.48 10.49 18.39
C THR A 702 4.17 10.76 19.85
N GLY A 703 5.12 10.51 20.75
CA GLY A 703 4.98 10.83 22.16
C GLY A 703 6.25 10.55 22.96
N GLN A 704 6.11 10.28 24.26
CA GLN A 704 7.19 9.83 25.14
C GLN A 704 6.83 8.50 25.79
N THR A 705 7.84 7.70 26.10
CA THR A 705 7.73 6.42 26.82
C THR A 705 7.70 6.61 28.34
N PRO A 706 7.06 5.73 29.13
CA PRO A 706 6.21 4.62 28.68
C PRO A 706 4.87 5.14 28.14
N ALA A 707 4.34 4.49 27.10
CA ALA A 707 3.05 4.83 26.51
C ALA A 707 2.34 3.59 25.98
N LYS A 708 1.00 3.61 26.03
CA LYS A 708 0.17 2.71 25.23
C LYS A 708 -0.44 3.50 24.09
N VAL A 709 -0.27 3.05 22.85
CA VAL A 709 -0.84 3.68 21.67
C VAL A 709 -1.96 2.78 21.15
N GLU A 710 -3.18 3.29 21.20
CA GLU A 710 -4.41 2.59 20.80
C GLU A 710 -4.94 3.14 19.47
N ASP A 711 -6.00 2.51 18.94
CA ASP A 711 -6.58 2.81 17.63
C ASP A 711 -5.54 2.86 16.50
N LEU A 712 -4.58 1.93 16.53
CA LEU A 712 -3.65 1.69 15.43
C LEU A 712 -4.29 0.66 14.48
N PRO A 713 -4.50 0.98 13.20
CA PRO A 713 -4.96 0.01 12.20
C PRO A 713 -4.13 -1.28 12.20
N VAL A 714 -4.74 -2.39 11.79
CA VAL A 714 -4.00 -3.64 11.56
C VAL A 714 -2.99 -3.51 10.42
N GLY A 715 -1.83 -4.13 10.57
CA GLY A 715 -0.71 -4.07 9.62
C GLY A 715 0.65 -3.87 10.27
N SER A 716 1.70 -3.74 9.45
CA SER A 716 3.08 -3.60 9.90
C SER A 716 3.48 -2.14 10.15
N TYR A 717 4.15 -1.87 11.26
CA TYR A 717 4.58 -0.53 11.71
C TYR A 717 6.06 -0.53 12.10
N GLN A 718 6.78 0.51 11.68
CA GLN A 718 8.09 0.84 12.21
C GLN A 718 7.92 1.73 13.45
N VAL A 719 8.49 1.27 14.57
CA VAL A 719 8.61 1.99 15.83
C VAL A 719 10.05 2.44 16.00
N SER A 720 10.26 3.75 16.11
CA SER A 720 11.55 4.36 16.43
C SER A 720 11.48 5.05 17.80
N ILE A 721 12.41 4.74 18.69
CA ILE A 721 12.59 5.41 19.99
C ILE A 721 13.93 6.16 19.94
N SER A 722 13.95 7.41 20.40
CA SER A 722 15.06 8.33 20.22
C SER A 722 15.58 8.89 21.55
N ARG A 723 16.91 8.95 21.67
CA ARG A 723 17.65 9.52 22.79
C ARG A 723 18.63 10.55 22.23
N ALA A 724 18.74 11.73 22.87
CA ALA A 724 19.53 12.83 22.33
C ALA A 724 21.02 12.43 22.16
N ASN A 725 21.58 12.67 20.97
CA ASN A 725 22.93 12.28 20.56
C ASN A 725 23.20 10.76 20.48
N TRP A 726 22.17 9.91 20.54
CA TRP A 726 22.28 8.46 20.39
C TRP A 726 21.70 7.99 19.05
N PRO A 727 22.16 6.85 18.51
CA PRO A 727 21.43 6.14 17.46
C PRO A 727 19.99 5.84 17.91
N ALA A 728 19.02 6.00 17.02
CA ALA A 728 17.64 5.63 17.32
C ALA A 728 17.51 4.10 17.45
N TYR A 729 16.82 3.63 18.48
CA TYR A 729 16.36 2.26 18.55
C TYR A 729 15.18 2.12 17.58
N THR A 730 15.28 1.20 16.60
CA THR A 730 14.22 0.97 15.61
C THR A 730 13.82 -0.50 15.60
N SER A 731 12.52 -0.76 15.59
CA SER A 731 11.94 -2.10 15.55
C SER A 731 10.70 -2.10 14.64
N THR A 732 10.39 -3.24 14.03
CA THR A 732 9.15 -3.44 13.27
C THR A 732 8.20 -4.32 14.07
N VAL A 733 6.93 -3.94 14.14
CA VAL A 733 5.86 -4.70 14.81
C VAL A 733 4.67 -4.88 13.88
N ASN A 734 4.04 -6.06 13.92
CA ASN A 734 2.75 -6.29 13.29
C ASN A 734 1.62 -6.02 14.29
N ILE A 735 0.59 -5.29 13.87
CA ILE A 735 -0.59 -4.96 14.66
C ILE A 735 -1.73 -5.87 14.22
N GLU A 736 -2.20 -6.71 15.15
CA GLU A 736 -3.31 -7.63 14.94
C GLU A 736 -4.60 -7.06 15.53
N ARG A 737 -5.75 -7.53 15.02
CA ARG A 737 -7.08 -7.07 15.43
C ARG A 737 -7.32 -7.34 16.92
N ASN A 738 -7.55 -6.28 17.70
CA ASN A 738 -7.63 -6.27 19.16
C ASN A 738 -6.35 -6.76 19.88
N GLY A 739 -5.22 -6.86 19.17
CA GLY A 739 -3.93 -7.24 19.74
C GLY A 739 -3.21 -6.08 20.43
N THR A 740 -2.22 -6.41 21.25
CA THR A 740 -1.26 -5.46 21.83
C THR A 740 0.16 -5.96 21.57
N ALA A 741 0.82 -5.38 20.56
CA ALA A 741 2.24 -5.58 20.34
C ALA A 741 3.05 -4.89 21.44
N ARG A 742 4.29 -5.31 21.69
CA ARG A 742 5.15 -4.74 22.74
C ARG A 742 6.53 -4.39 22.22
N VAL A 743 7.02 -3.20 22.59
CA VAL A 743 8.37 -2.74 22.23
C VAL A 743 9.08 -2.23 23.48
N GLN A 744 10.34 -2.64 23.65
CA GLN A 744 11.22 -2.24 24.74
C GLN A 744 12.55 -1.73 24.15
N GLY A 745 12.75 -0.41 24.11
CA GLY A 745 14.00 0.19 23.63
C GLY A 745 15.00 0.42 24.76
N THR A 746 16.16 -0.25 24.75
CA THR A 746 17.16 -0.16 25.83
C THR A 746 18.45 0.50 25.32
N PHE A 747 18.87 1.60 25.95
CA PHE A 747 20.00 2.43 25.52
C PHE A 747 21.22 2.23 26.44
N VAL A 748 21.80 1.03 26.39
CA VAL A 748 22.88 0.62 27.32
C VAL A 748 24.19 1.36 27.03
N GLY A 749 24.52 2.33 27.89
CA GLY A 749 25.82 3.04 27.87
C GLY A 749 26.97 2.19 28.36
N GLY A 750 28.18 2.49 27.87
CA GLY A 750 29.41 2.08 28.53
C GLY A 750 30.04 3.25 29.29
N SER A 751 31.18 2.99 29.92
CA SER A 751 31.98 3.99 30.63
C SER A 751 33.43 3.94 30.18
N VAL A 752 34.20 4.98 30.46
CA VAL A 752 35.66 4.97 30.38
C VAL A 752 36.28 5.53 31.65
N THR A 753 37.30 4.86 32.17
CA THR A 753 38.17 5.36 33.25
C THR A 753 39.56 5.60 32.68
N ILE A 754 40.06 6.83 32.81
CA ILE A 754 41.31 7.30 32.24
C ILE A 754 42.25 7.71 33.37
N THR A 755 43.38 7.00 33.49
CA THR A 755 44.44 7.30 34.47
C THR A 755 45.69 7.83 33.78
N SER A 756 46.58 8.49 34.53
CA SER A 756 47.94 8.75 34.05
C SER A 756 48.98 8.72 35.15
N SER A 757 50.23 8.52 34.75
CA SER A 757 51.43 8.71 35.55
C SER A 757 52.35 9.75 34.87
N PRO A 758 52.67 10.88 35.53
CA PRO A 758 52.07 11.37 36.77
C PRO A 758 50.56 11.64 36.63
N SER A 759 49.85 11.71 37.75
CA SER A 759 48.42 12.04 37.81
C SER A 759 48.17 13.55 37.73
N GLY A 760 46.91 13.94 37.48
CA GLY A 760 46.51 15.33 37.32
C GLY A 760 46.68 15.88 35.90
N ALA A 761 47.07 15.04 34.94
CA ALA A 761 47.14 15.41 33.53
C ALA A 761 45.75 15.73 32.96
N THR A 762 45.68 16.74 32.09
CA THR A 762 44.46 17.14 31.38
C THR A 762 44.08 16.09 30.34
N VAL A 763 42.79 15.74 30.29
CA VAL A 763 42.21 14.86 29.27
C VAL A 763 41.44 15.70 28.25
N LEU A 764 41.86 15.62 26.99
CA LEU A 764 41.15 16.17 25.84
C LEU A 764 40.40 15.05 25.11
N ARG A 765 39.23 15.36 24.55
CA ARG A 765 38.45 14.50 23.66
C ARG A 765 38.36 15.16 22.28
N ASP A 766 38.34 14.34 21.22
CA ASP A 766 38.15 14.79 19.83
C ASP A 766 39.10 15.96 19.47
N ASN A 767 40.35 15.77 19.91
CA ASN A 767 41.56 16.58 19.74
C ASN A 767 41.63 18.01 20.32
N GLN A 768 40.54 18.65 20.75
CA GLN A 768 40.61 19.98 21.39
C GLN A 768 39.71 20.23 22.62
N SER A 769 38.66 19.44 22.87
CA SER A 769 37.73 19.72 23.98
C SER A 769 38.23 19.09 25.29
N GLN A 770 38.51 19.91 26.32
CA GLN A 770 38.87 19.40 27.65
C GLN A 770 37.65 18.75 28.32
N VAL A 771 37.79 17.47 28.70
CA VAL A 771 36.75 16.69 29.39
C VAL A 771 37.05 16.45 30.88
N GLY A 772 38.27 16.75 31.34
CA GLY A 772 38.63 16.68 32.76
C GLY A 772 40.14 16.60 33.01
N VAL A 773 40.50 16.06 34.17
CA VAL A 773 41.88 15.72 34.57
C VAL A 773 41.92 14.30 35.15
N THR A 774 43.05 13.61 35.02
CA THR A 774 43.22 12.23 35.50
C THR A 774 43.43 12.13 37.03
N PRO A 775 42.89 11.10 37.71
CA PRO A 775 42.01 10.05 37.21
C PRO A 775 40.59 10.56 36.88
N LEU A 776 40.13 10.29 35.66
CA LEU A 776 38.82 10.71 35.16
C LEU A 776 37.95 9.47 34.92
N THR A 777 36.68 9.49 35.29
CA THR A 777 35.70 8.48 34.83
C THR A 777 34.52 9.19 34.17
N ILE A 778 34.18 8.77 32.96
CA ILE A 778 33.07 9.29 32.17
C ILE A 778 32.10 8.13 31.94
N ASN A 779 30.84 8.30 32.33
CA ASN A 779 29.78 7.28 32.24
C ASN A 779 28.80 7.60 31.12
N ASP A 780 27.91 6.64 30.81
CA ASP A 780 26.80 6.80 29.86
C ASP A 780 27.26 7.22 28.45
N LEU A 781 28.42 6.70 28.05
CA LEU A 781 28.99 6.92 26.73
C LEU A 781 28.42 5.93 25.71
N ILE A 782 28.17 6.45 24.51
CA ILE A 782 27.74 5.70 23.34
C ILE A 782 28.77 4.60 23.05
N PRO A 783 28.37 3.32 22.93
CA PRO A 783 29.27 2.24 22.54
C PRO A 783 29.91 2.48 21.17
N GLY A 784 31.22 2.31 21.06
CA GLY A 784 31.99 2.67 19.86
C GLY A 784 33.46 2.94 20.15
N THR A 785 34.24 3.25 19.12
CA THR A 785 35.66 3.64 19.28
C THR A 785 35.75 5.09 19.73
N VAL A 786 36.50 5.35 20.81
CA VAL A 786 36.79 6.68 21.34
C VAL A 786 38.29 6.94 21.36
N THR A 787 38.68 8.19 21.14
CA THR A 787 40.07 8.65 21.26
C THR A 787 40.14 9.88 22.17
N TYR A 788 41.09 9.84 23.10
CA TYR A 788 41.42 10.93 24.01
C TYR A 788 42.89 11.29 23.86
N THR A 789 43.25 12.55 24.12
CA THR A 789 44.65 12.98 24.23
C THR A 789 44.90 13.42 25.67
N VAL A 790 45.81 12.73 26.36
CA VAL A 790 46.24 13.11 27.72
C VAL A 790 47.48 14.00 27.61
N THR A 791 47.47 15.15 28.28
CA THR A 791 48.51 16.18 28.18
C THR A 791 48.76 16.86 29.53
N GLN A 792 50.01 17.25 29.78
CA GLN A 792 50.40 17.98 30.99
C GLN A 792 51.60 18.89 30.67
N ARG A 793 51.70 20.04 31.33
CA ARG A 793 52.74 21.04 31.04
C ARG A 793 54.14 20.45 31.22
N GLY A 794 54.97 20.54 30.17
CA GLY A 794 56.34 20.01 30.15
C GLY A 794 56.45 18.53 29.77
N MET A 795 55.35 17.89 29.34
CA MET A 795 55.34 16.47 28.97
C MET A 795 54.72 16.24 27.59
N ASP A 796 55.23 15.21 26.91
CA ASP A 796 54.77 14.80 25.58
C ASP A 796 53.31 14.27 25.65
N PRO A 797 52.40 14.76 24.79
CA PRO A 797 51.02 14.31 24.79
C PRO A 797 50.89 12.84 24.36
N VAL A 798 49.98 12.12 25.01
CA VAL A 798 49.71 10.70 24.76
C VAL A 798 48.28 10.51 24.26
N PRO A 799 48.09 10.12 22.98
CA PRO A 799 46.78 9.66 22.52
C PRO A 799 46.47 8.28 23.13
N LEU A 800 45.22 8.09 23.54
CA LEU A 800 44.65 6.86 24.05
C LEU A 800 43.39 6.54 23.25
N THR A 801 43.35 5.39 22.59
CA THR A 801 42.21 4.92 21.81
C THR A 801 41.72 3.59 22.36
N GLY A 802 40.41 3.38 22.37
CA GLY A 802 39.82 2.09 22.73
C GLY A 802 38.34 2.01 22.35
N LYS A 803 37.78 0.81 22.43
CA LYS A 803 36.37 0.55 22.13
C LYS A 803 35.56 0.47 23.42
N ILE A 804 34.58 1.35 23.56
CA ILE A 804 33.55 1.27 24.60
C ILE A 804 32.54 0.21 24.18
N GLU A 805 32.26 -0.73 25.08
CA GLU A 805 31.23 -1.75 24.90
C GLU A 805 30.02 -1.47 25.80
N PRO A 806 28.79 -1.85 25.40
CA PRO A 806 27.59 -1.60 26.20
C PRO A 806 27.72 -2.22 27.60
N GLY A 807 27.44 -1.45 28.64
CA GLY A 807 27.44 -1.90 30.03
C GLY A 807 28.82 -2.16 30.64
N LYS A 808 29.92 -1.82 29.96
CA LYS A 808 31.29 -2.04 30.45
C LYS A 808 32.07 -0.74 30.64
N THR A 809 32.98 -0.75 31.61
CA THR A 809 33.99 0.31 31.79
C THR A 809 35.28 -0.05 31.07
N LEU A 810 35.64 0.74 30.06
CA LEU A 810 36.94 0.70 29.38
C LEU A 810 38.00 1.38 30.28
N ALA A 811 39.10 0.69 30.59
CA ALA A 811 40.22 1.27 31.33
C ALA A 811 41.34 1.71 30.37
N LEU A 812 41.68 3.00 30.38
CA LEU A 812 42.78 3.59 29.59
C LEU A 812 43.81 4.22 30.53
N ASN A 813 45.10 4.06 30.22
CA ASN A 813 46.19 4.49 31.09
C ASN A 813 47.30 5.17 30.27
N ALA A 814 47.66 6.41 30.60
CA ALA A 814 48.80 7.11 29.99
C ALA A 814 50.04 7.08 30.89
N THR A 815 51.22 6.88 30.30
CA THR A 815 52.49 7.27 30.93
C THR A 815 53.03 8.44 30.14
N LEU A 816 53.04 9.62 30.77
CA LEU A 816 53.59 10.83 30.16
C LEU A 816 55.11 10.83 30.33
N LEU A 817 55.82 11.31 29.31
CA LEU A 817 57.27 11.50 29.35
C LEU A 817 57.56 12.99 29.35
N ASP A 818 58.47 13.41 30.23
CA ASP A 818 59.08 14.75 30.21
C ASP A 818 59.63 15.03 28.80
N SER A 819 59.23 16.17 28.22
CA SER A 819 59.53 16.51 26.84
C SER A 819 61.02 16.78 26.59
N ASP A 820 61.73 17.28 27.60
CA ASP A 820 63.11 17.75 27.54
C ASP A 820 64.11 16.73 28.10
N ARG A 821 63.63 15.76 28.90
CA ARG A 821 64.45 14.67 29.47
C ARG A 821 65.28 13.95 28.41
N VAL A 822 66.60 13.99 28.60
CA VAL A 822 67.55 13.23 27.79
C VAL A 822 67.69 11.80 28.34
N MET A 823 67.33 10.81 27.51
CA MET A 823 67.37 9.39 27.84
C MET A 823 68.78 8.80 27.68
N LYS A 824 69.13 7.82 28.53
CA LYS A 824 70.38 7.06 28.43
C LYS A 824 70.27 5.97 27.36
N LEU A 825 71.38 5.58 26.73
CA LEU A 825 71.45 4.48 25.74
C LEU A 825 71.07 3.08 26.25
N THR A 826 70.85 2.94 27.56
CA THR A 826 70.33 1.74 28.25
C THR A 826 68.82 1.77 28.45
N GLU A 827 68.17 2.90 28.20
CA GLU A 827 66.71 3.11 28.36
C GLU A 827 65.98 3.17 27.01
N LEU A 828 66.68 2.89 25.90
CA LEU A 828 66.16 2.95 24.53
C LEU A 828 65.90 1.55 23.97
N ASP A 829 64.79 1.40 23.25
CA ASP A 829 64.50 0.19 22.47
C ASP A 829 65.29 0.20 21.15
N GLU A 830 65.35 1.35 20.46
CA GLU A 830 66.28 1.60 19.36
C GLU A 830 67.26 2.73 19.71
N ARG A 831 68.55 2.52 19.45
CA ARG A 831 69.58 3.56 19.63
C ARG A 831 69.64 4.50 18.43
N PRO A 832 70.10 5.76 18.59
CA PRO A 832 70.31 6.66 17.47
C PRO A 832 71.32 6.08 16.47
N VAL A 833 71.01 6.21 15.17
CA VAL A 833 71.87 5.73 14.07
C VAL A 833 72.32 6.93 13.25
N GLN A 834 73.58 7.01 12.87
CA GLN A 834 74.10 8.09 12.03
C GLN A 834 73.56 7.93 10.59
N ILE A 835 72.99 9.01 10.03
CA ILE A 835 72.49 9.07 8.64
C ILE A 835 73.43 9.90 7.77
N THR A 836 73.81 11.08 8.27
CA THR A 836 74.73 11.98 7.56
C THR A 836 75.91 12.29 8.46
N ILE A 837 77.10 11.90 7.98
CA ILE A 837 78.38 12.16 8.61
C ILE A 837 79.07 13.24 7.79
N VAL A 838 79.65 14.23 8.46
CA VAL A 838 80.53 15.23 7.84
C VAL A 838 81.89 15.09 8.48
N GLU A 839 82.93 14.91 7.67
CA GLU A 839 84.30 14.73 8.16
C GLU A 839 84.90 16.06 8.67
N PRO A 840 85.81 16.02 9.65
CA PRO A 840 86.49 17.21 10.13
C PRO A 840 87.57 17.70 9.15
N GLU A 841 87.50 19.00 8.83
CA GLU A 841 88.43 19.73 7.97
C GLU A 841 89.79 19.93 8.69
N LEU A 842 90.66 18.92 8.64
CA LEU A 842 91.98 18.93 9.28
C LEU A 842 93.04 19.67 8.45
N THR A 843 93.96 20.38 9.13
CA THR A 843 95.19 20.88 8.49
C THR A 843 96.25 19.77 8.37
N SER A 844 97.22 19.94 7.48
CA SER A 844 98.30 18.95 7.27
C SER A 844 99.08 18.63 8.55
N ALA A 845 99.26 19.60 9.45
CA ALA A 845 99.87 19.37 10.76
C ALA A 845 98.99 18.47 11.66
N GLN A 846 97.67 18.68 11.66
CA GLN A 846 96.73 17.84 12.41
C GLN A 846 96.60 16.43 11.82
N GLN A 847 96.86 16.25 10.52
CA GLN A 847 96.94 14.95 9.85
C GLN A 847 98.25 14.22 10.18
N ALA A 848 99.37 14.94 10.28
CA ALA A 848 100.67 14.40 10.67
C ALA A 848 100.73 14.01 12.16
N ASP A 849 100.20 14.84 13.06
CA ASP A 849 100.10 14.55 14.50
C ASP A 849 99.16 13.36 14.80
N GLY A 850 98.08 13.25 14.02
CA GLY A 850 96.98 12.31 14.26
C GLY A 850 96.27 12.54 15.61
N GLY A 851 95.72 11.48 16.19
CA GLY A 851 95.21 11.48 17.56
C GLY A 851 93.77 11.01 17.72
N SER A 852 93.13 11.41 18.82
CA SER A 852 91.76 10.97 19.16
C SER A 852 90.96 12.07 19.88
N VAL A 853 89.65 12.08 19.63
CA VAL A 853 88.69 12.98 20.28
C VAL A 853 87.44 12.19 20.63
N LEU A 854 86.92 12.35 21.85
CA LEU A 854 85.62 11.85 22.26
C LEU A 854 84.66 13.03 22.44
N ILE A 855 83.54 13.01 21.71
CA ILE A 855 82.53 14.08 21.75
C ILE A 855 81.21 13.49 22.22
N SER A 856 80.65 14.02 23.32
CA SER A 856 79.26 13.74 23.67
C SER A 856 78.32 14.77 23.04
N LEU A 857 77.14 14.32 22.62
CA LEU A 857 76.06 15.17 22.13
C LEU A 857 74.69 14.57 22.47
N THR A 858 73.66 15.40 22.43
CA THR A 858 72.25 14.98 22.53
C THR A 858 71.67 14.88 21.13
N VAL A 859 71.21 13.71 20.72
CA VAL A 859 70.39 13.56 19.51
C VAL A 859 68.96 13.99 19.85
N GLY A 860 68.43 14.97 19.13
CA GLY A 860 67.05 15.43 19.26
C GLY A 860 66.02 14.45 18.69
N LYS A 861 64.73 14.70 18.96
CA LYS A 861 63.60 13.88 18.45
C LYS A 861 63.45 13.97 16.92
N ASP A 862 64.05 15.01 16.33
CA ASP A 862 64.20 15.34 14.92
C ASP A 862 65.47 14.75 14.27
N GLY A 863 66.34 14.10 15.05
CA GLY A 863 67.63 13.59 14.57
C GLY A 863 68.75 14.63 14.46
N VAL A 864 68.56 15.85 14.98
CA VAL A 864 69.57 16.92 14.97
C VAL A 864 70.44 16.84 16.23
N PRO A 865 71.78 16.96 16.12
CA PRO A 865 72.66 17.02 17.30
C PRO A 865 72.56 18.38 18.01
N SER A 866 72.38 18.34 19.33
CA SER A 866 72.42 19.49 20.25
C SER A 866 73.40 19.21 21.40
N ASP A 867 73.66 20.23 22.23
CA ASP A 867 74.41 20.10 23.48
C ASP A 867 75.82 19.46 23.32
N LEU A 868 76.50 19.74 22.21
CA LEU A 868 77.78 19.10 21.86
C LEU A 868 78.91 19.53 22.80
N LYS A 869 79.72 18.56 23.24
CA LYS A 869 80.86 18.80 24.13
C LYS A 869 82.01 17.85 23.80
N VAL A 870 83.24 18.38 23.74
CA VAL A 870 84.46 17.56 23.78
C VAL A 870 84.64 17.03 25.20
N ASP A 871 84.56 15.71 25.38
CA ASP A 871 84.80 15.06 26.67
C ASP A 871 86.29 14.76 26.88
N GLN A 872 87.00 14.37 25.80
CA GLN A 872 88.44 14.11 25.77
C GLN A 872 89.01 14.48 24.38
N ALA A 873 90.24 14.96 24.32
CA ALA A 873 90.98 15.17 23.07
C ALA A 873 92.50 15.05 23.32
N SER A 874 93.23 14.42 22.40
CA SER A 874 94.71 14.41 22.43
C SER A 874 95.32 15.77 22.11
N ASN A 875 94.63 16.61 21.33
CA ASN A 875 95.02 17.96 20.97
C ASN A 875 93.77 18.88 21.05
N PRO A 876 93.78 20.01 21.80
CA PRO A 876 92.63 20.90 21.94
C PRO A 876 92.11 21.45 20.60
N ASN A 877 93.00 21.72 19.63
CA ASN A 877 92.60 22.24 18.32
C ASN A 877 91.90 21.15 17.49
N LEU A 878 92.38 19.91 17.54
CA LEU A 878 91.73 18.75 16.93
C LEU A 878 90.30 18.56 17.48
N GLY A 879 90.13 18.74 18.79
CA GLY A 879 88.82 18.72 19.45
C GLY A 879 87.82 19.75 18.89
N ARG A 880 88.28 20.98 18.61
CA ARG A 880 87.43 22.04 18.03
C ARG A 880 86.96 21.69 16.61
N VAL A 881 87.83 21.15 15.75
CA VAL A 881 87.44 20.77 14.38
C VAL A 881 86.42 19.62 14.41
N CYS A 882 86.67 18.59 15.23
CA CYS A 882 85.76 17.46 15.38
C CYS A 882 84.37 17.88 15.90
N LEU A 883 84.30 18.86 16.79
CA LEU A 883 83.03 19.39 17.30
C LEU A 883 82.26 20.20 16.26
N THR A 884 82.95 21.01 15.46
CA THR A 884 82.37 21.72 14.30
C THR A 884 81.84 20.74 13.25
N ALA A 885 82.54 19.63 13.02
CA ALA A 885 82.10 18.57 12.12
C ALA A 885 80.85 17.84 12.68
N ALA A 886 80.89 17.38 13.93
CA ALA A 886 79.79 16.68 14.59
C ALA A 886 78.48 17.50 14.65
N ALA A 887 78.57 18.83 14.75
CA ALA A 887 77.40 19.72 14.71
C ALA A 887 76.67 19.71 13.33
N LYS A 888 77.37 19.36 12.25
CA LYS A 888 76.79 19.23 10.90
C LYS A 888 76.09 17.87 10.66
N TRP A 889 76.24 16.89 11.56
CA TRP A 889 75.74 15.51 11.36
C TRP A 889 74.20 15.41 11.47
N ARG A 890 73.64 14.29 10.98
CA ARG A 890 72.22 13.92 11.15
C ARG A 890 72.06 12.46 11.54
N PHE A 891 71.03 12.17 12.32
CA PHE A 891 70.77 10.86 12.92
C PHE A 891 69.33 10.40 12.65
N LYS A 892 69.10 9.09 12.61
CA LYS A 892 67.81 8.50 13.01
C LYS A 892 67.74 8.71 14.54
N PRO A 893 66.69 9.36 15.08
CA PRO A 893 66.56 9.51 16.53
C PRO A 893 66.45 8.15 17.22
N GLY A 894 66.95 8.06 18.45
CA GLY A 894 66.69 6.90 19.31
C GLY A 894 65.22 6.84 19.71
N THR A 895 64.67 5.64 19.90
CA THR A 895 63.23 5.46 20.18
C THR A 895 62.95 4.63 21.43
N ILE A 896 61.79 4.90 22.03
CA ILE A 896 61.16 4.08 23.08
C ILE A 896 59.74 3.80 22.62
N LYS A 897 59.36 2.53 22.53
CA LYS A 897 58.07 2.03 22.01
C LYS A 897 57.71 2.67 20.67
N GLY A 898 58.70 2.83 19.80
CA GLY A 898 58.58 3.46 18.47
C GLY A 898 58.48 4.98 18.46
N LYS A 899 58.41 5.67 19.61
CA LYS A 899 58.42 7.15 19.68
C LYS A 899 59.86 7.68 19.77
N PRO A 900 60.25 8.71 18.98
CA PRO A 900 61.58 9.31 19.05
C PRO A 900 61.77 10.13 20.33
N VAL A 901 62.93 10.00 20.98
CA VAL A 901 63.26 10.67 22.26
C VAL A 901 64.62 11.36 22.21
N ARG A 902 64.77 12.45 22.99
CA ARG A 902 66.09 13.09 23.20
C ARG A 902 67.01 12.07 23.87
N SER A 903 68.21 11.86 23.35
CA SER A 903 69.12 10.82 23.86
C SER A 903 70.59 11.21 23.78
N ARG A 904 71.38 10.89 24.82
CA ARG A 904 72.81 11.22 24.86
C ARG A 904 73.66 10.13 24.20
N VAL A 905 74.54 10.53 23.29
CA VAL A 905 75.54 9.65 22.65
C VAL A 905 76.94 10.22 22.87
N SER A 906 77.96 9.35 22.83
CA SER A 906 79.37 9.74 22.75
C SER A 906 80.00 9.13 21.50
N ILE A 907 80.72 9.95 20.75
CA ILE A 907 81.21 9.67 19.40
C ILE A 907 82.74 9.75 19.40
N PRO A 908 83.46 8.65 19.15
CA PRO A 908 84.91 8.65 19.06
C PRO A 908 85.38 8.98 17.63
N PHE A 909 86.17 10.04 17.51
CA PHE A 909 87.00 10.33 16.34
C PHE A 909 88.41 9.77 16.61
N LYS A 910 89.01 9.14 15.59
CA LYS A 910 90.39 8.62 15.64
C LYS A 910 91.06 8.89 14.31
N PHE A 911 92.28 9.44 14.35
CA PHE A 911 93.10 9.74 13.20
C PHE A 911 94.45 9.07 13.40
N GLN A 912 94.88 8.30 12.41
CA GLN A 912 96.24 7.77 12.39
C GLN A 912 97.17 8.89 11.87
N PRO A 913 98.35 9.11 12.48
CA PRO A 913 99.32 10.06 11.97
C PRO A 913 99.77 9.63 10.56
N GLN A 914 99.73 10.55 9.60
CA GLN A 914 100.21 10.31 8.24
C GLN A 914 101.62 10.88 8.06
N SER A 915 102.50 10.08 7.44
CA SER A 915 103.95 10.33 7.30
C SER A 915 104.29 11.14 6.05
#